data_AF-A0A5B7ZU71-F1
#
_entry.id   AF-A0A5B7ZU71-F1
#
_cell.length_a   1.000
_cell.length_b   1.000
_cell.length_c   1.000
_cell.angle_alpha   90.00
_cell.angle_beta   90.00
_cell.angle_gamma   90.00
#
_symmetry.space_group_name_H-M   'P 1'
#
loop_
_entity.id
_entity.type
_entity.pdbx_description
1 polymer ?
#
loop_
_entity_poly.entity_id
_entity_poly.type
_entity_poly.pdbx_seq_one_letter_code
_entity_poly.pdbx_strand_id
1 'polypeptide(L)'
;MRILLPAGILWAAAFGVAFAQTSSTTSPTAPASVATVVPKPNVPFKEQKTIVVEASQQYKAGKLKTMFLGKNYRQEWEQPVRVPILNLGTSQGGLQPLRQGGGKQTKSLRLRAANGREYVLRSIEKNTEMVLSAELRNTVAAKVVQDQVSAAHPYAALTIPVLAEAAGVGHTNPELVYVPDDEKLGEFRSIFANTLAILEERDPLVPGSFAGRTLEKNYNTDKVLELLRADFKNRVDQKELVRARLFDVAVADFDRHEDQWRWFAYERPNGGMLLRAVPRDRDQAFFVNQGLLPNIASRDWAVPAVQGFDGSLRNVNTFMFSARYFDRSFLTEPSREEWLAIAQDMKARLTDAVIEKAIHQLPDTVFRFSGPTIIAHLKSNRDALPAYADQYYRFLAREVDITGSDKSEYFEVARLNDSLTRVRIYPLGANDQPEGDPLYQRTFKCQETKEIRLYGYGGHDVMDVSGDVHKGITVRLIGGEGEDVFSDRSRVAGLRHHTLVYDTPTGNELKLGPESRNRTSTDSTVNQHNRQAFRYAYAGPLLPITYNRDDGVFLGVGVELRRPGFRKLPWATVHRLQANVALATGAYSFRYTGEFNRLFGNADLLVRGDLQTPNFVRNFFGFGNEAVYDKGLGINYYRVRYNNAALQVLARQRLGQHQEFFIGPVYQRVRVERTPGRFISAFSTADDFFSAKHYGGLKAGYTLDTRDNDWHAHNGLLWHTEYTGMRGLTNATHDVSQLASEIAGYWTPAATPGITLAGRVGTLLNFNKYEFYQAATLGGLSNLRGYRRTRFAGENSLYNNLEVRGRFGTFNTFLFSADFGFVGFHDVGRVWTDEENHSDKWHTGYGGGLWMEPFRKVLLVGTYNFSREDRLPVIRLGFLF
;
A
#
# COMPACT_ATOMS: atom_id res chain seq x y z
N MET A 1 -19.15 17.88 19.83
CA MET A 1 -19.42 16.73 18.94
C MET A 1 -19.06 17.09 17.48
N ARG A 2 -17.80 17.43 17.19
CA ARG A 2 -17.24 17.78 15.87
C ARG A 2 -15.71 17.64 16.03
N ILE A 3 -14.99 17.12 15.02
CA ILE A 3 -13.53 16.79 14.92
C ILE A 3 -13.15 15.28 14.90
N LEU A 4 -14.07 14.32 15.07
CA LEU A 4 -13.69 12.89 15.13
C LEU A 4 -13.57 12.14 13.77
N LEU A 5 -14.08 12.68 12.66
CA LEU A 5 -14.02 12.00 11.35
C LEU A 5 -12.64 11.97 10.67
N PRO A 6 -11.80 13.03 10.69
CA PRO A 6 -10.46 12.98 10.12
C PRO A 6 -9.56 11.97 10.84
N ALA A 7 -9.84 11.71 12.13
CA ALA A 7 -9.14 10.68 12.89
C ALA A 7 -9.37 9.31 12.25
N GLY A 8 -10.59 8.89 11.92
CA GLY A 8 -10.86 7.54 11.37
C GLY A 8 -10.02 7.13 10.14
N ILE A 9 -9.64 8.10 9.29
CA ILE A 9 -8.81 7.85 8.08
C ILE A 9 -7.31 7.89 8.40
N LEU A 10 -6.87 8.82 9.24
CA LEU A 10 -5.50 8.84 9.79
C LEU A 10 -5.20 7.57 10.62
N TRP A 11 -6.24 7.03 11.24
CA TRP A 11 -6.22 5.79 12.03
C TRP A 11 -6.10 4.53 11.17
N ALA A 12 -6.81 4.45 10.04
CA ALA A 12 -6.67 3.37 9.07
C ALA A 12 -5.23 3.27 8.51
N ALA A 13 -4.57 4.42 8.32
CA ALA A 13 -3.17 4.47 7.90
C ALA A 13 -2.20 3.97 8.99
N ALA A 14 -2.42 4.36 10.26
CA ALA A 14 -1.60 3.88 11.38
C ALA A 14 -1.76 2.36 11.63
N PHE A 15 -2.98 1.85 11.51
CA PHE A 15 -3.28 0.42 11.64
C PHE A 15 -2.68 -0.41 10.48
N GLY A 16 -2.69 0.14 9.26
CA GLY A 16 -2.14 -0.51 8.08
C GLY A 16 -0.61 -0.60 8.08
N VAL A 17 0.08 0.41 8.63
CA VAL A 17 1.55 0.40 8.75
C VAL A 17 2.02 -0.63 9.77
N ALA A 18 1.28 -0.84 10.86
CA ALA A 18 1.63 -1.83 11.87
C ALA A 18 1.59 -3.27 11.33
N PHE A 19 0.56 -3.64 10.58
CA PHE A 19 0.47 -5.02 10.05
C PHE A 19 1.21 -5.24 8.73
N ALA A 20 1.49 -4.20 7.94
CA ALA A 20 2.17 -4.35 6.64
C ALA A 20 3.71 -4.38 6.71
N GLN A 21 4.33 -4.00 7.84
CA GLN A 21 5.79 -3.93 7.99
C GLN A 21 6.41 -5.16 8.67
N THR A 22 6.20 -6.34 8.07
CA THR A 22 6.92 -7.59 8.37
C THR A 22 7.79 -8.03 7.17
N SER A 23 8.49 -7.10 6.52
CA SER A 23 9.48 -7.48 5.49
C SER A 23 10.52 -6.38 5.24
N SER A 24 11.40 -6.13 6.21
CA SER A 24 12.75 -5.59 5.95
C SER A 24 13.61 -5.67 7.21
N THR A 25 14.68 -6.45 7.13
CA THR A 25 15.70 -6.59 8.16
C THR A 25 16.87 -5.65 7.86
N THR A 26 16.89 -4.48 8.48
CA THR A 26 18.13 -3.74 8.80
C THR A 26 17.87 -2.92 10.07
N SER A 27 18.56 -3.26 11.16
CA SER A 27 18.48 -2.56 12.44
C SER A 27 19.60 -1.52 12.54
N PRO A 28 19.30 -0.24 12.86
CA PRO A 28 20.26 0.62 13.52
C PRO A 28 20.09 0.52 15.04
N THR A 29 21.20 0.39 15.75
CA THR A 29 21.32 0.41 17.22
C THR A 29 20.92 1.78 17.75
N ALA A 30 19.83 1.86 18.53
CA ALA A 30 19.42 3.04 19.29
C ALA A 30 19.34 2.69 20.79
N PRO A 31 19.65 3.63 21.69
CA PRO A 31 19.79 3.34 23.12
C PRO A 31 18.44 3.08 23.79
N ALA A 32 18.47 2.24 24.81
CA ALA A 32 17.31 1.71 25.54
C ALA A 32 16.50 2.83 26.22
N SER A 33 15.23 2.99 25.83
CA SER A 33 14.26 3.75 26.60
C SER A 33 13.72 2.89 27.74
N VAL A 34 13.74 3.41 28.96
CA VAL A 34 13.25 2.76 30.18
C VAL A 34 11.74 2.52 30.07
N ALA A 35 11.34 1.28 29.81
CA ALA A 35 9.94 0.85 29.87
C ALA A 35 9.47 0.83 31.33
N THR A 36 8.29 1.39 31.60
CA THR A 36 7.66 1.37 32.93
C THR A 36 7.28 -0.07 33.26
N VAL A 37 7.99 -0.68 34.21
CA VAL A 37 7.74 -2.06 34.66
C VAL A 37 6.52 -2.03 35.59
N VAL A 38 5.40 -2.62 35.15
CA VAL A 38 4.30 -2.97 36.07
C VAL A 38 4.83 -4.05 37.01
N PRO A 39 4.72 -3.90 38.35
CA PRO A 39 5.27 -4.87 39.29
C PRO A 39 4.52 -6.20 39.14
N LYS A 40 5.25 -7.23 38.72
CA LYS A 40 4.76 -8.60 38.64
C LYS A 40 4.85 -9.27 40.01
N PRO A 41 3.88 -10.12 40.41
CA PRO A 41 3.95 -10.82 41.68
C PRO A 41 5.23 -11.67 41.74
N ASN A 42 6.03 -11.47 42.79
CA ASN A 42 7.24 -12.26 43.03
C ASN A 42 6.83 -13.51 43.82
N VAL A 43 6.60 -14.63 43.12
CA VAL A 43 6.27 -15.92 43.77
C VAL A 43 7.54 -16.74 43.92
N PRO A 44 7.98 -17.08 45.15
CA PRO A 44 9.14 -17.93 45.35
C PRO A 44 8.95 -19.30 44.68
N PHE A 45 9.93 -19.73 43.88
CA PHE A 45 9.91 -20.92 43.03
C PHE A 45 9.80 -22.27 43.76
N LYS A 46 10.12 -22.33 45.06
CA LYS A 46 10.16 -23.60 45.79
C LYS A 46 8.75 -23.99 46.26
N GLU A 47 8.20 -25.03 45.62
CA GLU A 47 7.10 -25.95 46.05
C GLU A 47 5.76 -25.92 45.29
N GLN A 48 5.47 -24.94 44.43
CA GLN A 48 4.20 -24.89 43.69
C GLN A 48 4.29 -25.55 42.30
N LYS A 49 3.37 -26.49 41.98
CA LYS A 49 3.27 -27.10 40.64
C LYS A 49 2.45 -26.26 39.65
N THR A 50 1.52 -25.47 40.16
CA THR A 50 0.61 -24.63 39.39
C THR A 50 0.44 -23.27 40.06
N ILE A 51 0.14 -22.25 39.28
CA ILE A 51 -0.18 -20.90 39.75
C ILE A 51 -1.51 -20.43 39.13
N VAL A 52 -2.22 -19.53 39.80
CA VAL A 52 -3.38 -18.84 39.23
C VAL A 52 -2.95 -17.44 38.82
N VAL A 53 -3.07 -17.12 37.54
CA VAL A 53 -2.67 -15.83 36.96
C VAL A 53 -3.66 -15.38 35.89
N GLU A 54 -3.66 -14.09 35.60
CA GLU A 54 -4.40 -13.50 34.49
C GLU A 54 -3.47 -13.33 33.28
N ALA A 55 -4.02 -13.29 32.05
CA ALA A 55 -3.18 -13.03 30.87
C ALA A 55 -2.67 -11.58 30.85
N SER A 56 -3.56 -10.60 31.09
CA SER A 56 -3.20 -9.19 31.25
C SER A 56 -4.39 -8.36 31.76
N GLN A 57 -4.12 -7.36 32.61
CA GLN A 57 -5.10 -6.33 32.99
C GLN A 57 -5.03 -5.08 32.10
N GLN A 58 -4.10 -5.02 31.13
CA GLN A 58 -3.83 -3.83 30.33
C GLN A 58 -5.05 -3.39 29.49
N TYR A 59 -5.90 -4.34 29.11
CA TYR A 59 -6.98 -4.10 28.13
C TYR A 59 -8.31 -3.68 28.74
N LYS A 60 -8.37 -3.49 30.07
CA LYS A 60 -9.58 -3.05 30.76
C LYS A 60 -10.23 -1.83 30.10
N ALA A 61 -11.54 -1.88 29.94
CA ALA A 61 -12.28 -0.88 29.17
C ALA A 61 -13.68 -0.62 29.72
N GLY A 62 -14.05 0.65 29.85
CA GLY A 62 -15.43 1.08 30.12
C GLY A 62 -16.31 1.08 28.86
N LYS A 63 -17.57 1.48 29.01
CA LYS A 63 -18.59 1.49 27.94
C LYS A 63 -18.15 2.29 26.71
N LEU A 64 -17.58 3.49 26.90
CA LEU A 64 -17.15 4.37 25.80
C LEU A 64 -16.00 3.75 24.98
N LYS A 65 -14.96 3.25 25.66
CA LYS A 65 -13.82 2.58 25.01
C LYS A 65 -14.29 1.34 24.25
N THR A 66 -15.21 0.57 24.83
CA THR A 66 -15.83 -0.60 24.19
C THR A 66 -16.65 -0.26 22.95
N MET A 67 -17.41 0.84 22.97
CA MET A 67 -18.17 1.30 21.80
C MET A 67 -17.26 1.65 20.61
N PHE A 68 -16.15 2.35 20.85
CA PHE A 68 -15.25 2.77 19.76
C PHE A 68 -14.25 1.70 19.34
N LEU A 69 -13.74 0.90 20.28
CA LEU A 69 -12.63 -0.04 20.09
C LEU A 69 -13.04 -1.51 20.21
N GLY A 70 -14.33 -1.80 20.38
CA GLY A 70 -14.88 -3.17 20.41
C GLY A 70 -14.96 -3.75 21.80
N LYS A 71 -15.80 -4.75 22.07
CA LYS A 71 -15.81 -5.48 23.36
C LYS A 71 -14.60 -6.42 23.43
N ASN A 72 -14.29 -7.04 22.30
CA ASN A 72 -13.20 -7.97 22.05
C ASN A 72 -13.15 -9.08 23.11
N TYR A 73 -11.98 -9.67 23.34
CA TYR A 73 -11.76 -10.74 24.33
C TYR A 73 -11.30 -10.20 25.70
N ARG A 74 -11.69 -8.98 26.06
CA ARG A 74 -11.15 -8.33 27.28
C ARG A 74 -11.48 -9.09 28.56
N GLN A 75 -12.62 -9.79 28.62
CA GLN A 75 -13.00 -10.57 29.80
C GLN A 75 -12.11 -11.81 29.93
N GLU A 76 -11.72 -12.40 28.80
CA GLU A 76 -10.86 -13.55 28.67
C GLU A 76 -9.41 -13.21 29.03
N TRP A 77 -8.95 -12.00 28.70
CA TRP A 77 -7.64 -11.48 29.11
C TRP A 77 -7.52 -11.25 30.63
N GLU A 78 -8.61 -10.79 31.26
CA GLU A 78 -8.68 -10.50 32.71
C GLU A 78 -9.02 -11.74 33.56
N GLN A 79 -9.49 -12.83 32.96
CA GLN A 79 -9.96 -13.99 33.71
C GLN A 79 -8.79 -14.76 34.34
N PRO A 80 -8.76 -14.95 35.68
CA PRO A 80 -7.78 -15.82 36.30
C PRO A 80 -7.88 -17.26 35.79
N VAL A 81 -6.73 -17.82 35.40
CA VAL A 81 -6.56 -19.19 34.92
C VAL A 81 -5.50 -19.92 35.74
N ARG A 82 -5.74 -21.21 36.02
CA ARG A 82 -4.76 -22.08 36.67
C ARG A 82 -3.83 -22.67 35.61
N VAL A 83 -2.53 -22.44 35.75
CA VAL A 83 -1.52 -22.84 34.77
C VAL A 83 -0.34 -23.55 35.45
N PRO A 84 0.31 -24.53 34.79
CA PRO A 84 1.52 -25.16 35.30
C PRO A 84 2.69 -24.17 35.34
N ILE A 85 3.53 -24.30 36.37
CA ILE A 85 4.78 -23.54 36.46
C ILE A 85 5.87 -24.28 35.67
N LEU A 86 6.53 -23.59 34.73
CA LEU A 86 7.61 -24.15 33.94
C LEU A 86 8.86 -24.32 34.80
N ASN A 87 9.28 -25.56 35.03
CA ASN A 87 10.56 -25.86 35.67
C ASN A 87 11.61 -26.14 34.59
N LEU A 88 12.53 -25.21 34.35
CA LEU A 88 13.57 -25.36 33.31
C LEU A 88 14.52 -26.52 33.60
N GLY A 89 14.68 -26.95 34.85
CA GLY A 89 15.55 -28.07 35.20
C GLY A 89 15.00 -29.45 34.85
N THR A 90 13.67 -29.63 34.90
CA THR A 90 13.04 -30.95 34.75
C THR A 90 12.16 -31.06 33.51
N SER A 91 11.58 -29.96 33.04
CA SER A 91 10.68 -29.97 31.88
C SER A 91 11.44 -30.41 30.63
N GLN A 92 10.84 -31.32 29.84
CA GLN A 92 11.43 -31.84 28.60
C GLN A 92 12.86 -32.41 28.77
N GLY A 93 13.20 -32.92 29.97
CA GLY A 93 14.54 -33.44 30.28
C GLY A 93 15.58 -32.36 30.61
N GLY A 94 15.17 -31.11 30.81
CA GLY A 94 16.02 -29.96 31.10
C GLY A 94 16.11 -29.03 29.89
N LEU A 95 15.57 -27.81 30.03
CA LEU A 95 15.52 -26.77 29.00
C LEU A 95 16.60 -25.71 29.27
N GLN A 96 17.50 -25.55 28.31
CA GLN A 96 18.54 -24.53 28.32
C GLN A 96 18.14 -23.35 27.41
N PRO A 97 18.08 -22.11 27.92
CA PRO A 97 17.95 -20.92 27.09
C PRO A 97 19.13 -20.75 26.12
N LEU A 98 18.82 -20.52 24.85
CA LEU A 98 19.83 -20.33 23.80
C LEU A 98 19.96 -18.87 23.38
N ARG A 99 18.84 -18.27 22.97
CA ARG A 99 18.79 -16.90 22.45
C ARG A 99 17.37 -16.36 22.43
N GLN A 100 17.27 -15.05 22.60
CA GLN A 100 16.03 -14.33 22.33
C GLN A 100 15.76 -14.32 20.82
N GLY A 101 14.48 -14.46 20.46
CA GLY A 101 13.97 -14.22 19.13
C GLY A 101 12.63 -13.50 19.20
N GLY A 102 11.85 -13.58 18.12
CA GLY A 102 10.52 -12.99 18.02
C GLY A 102 10.53 -11.76 17.12
N GLY A 103 9.38 -11.49 16.51
CA GLY A 103 9.20 -10.32 15.65
C GLY A 103 9.02 -9.04 16.46
N LYS A 104 8.57 -7.97 15.80
CA LYS A 104 8.34 -6.66 16.43
C LYS A 104 7.22 -6.65 17.50
N GLN A 105 6.44 -7.73 17.65
CA GLN A 105 5.26 -7.83 18.54
C GLN A 105 5.44 -8.75 19.75
N THR A 106 6.00 -9.94 19.53
CA THR A 106 6.01 -11.04 20.52
C THR A 106 7.44 -11.32 20.94
N LYS A 107 7.70 -11.33 22.25
CA LYS A 107 8.99 -11.75 22.79
C LYS A 107 9.03 -13.27 22.80
N SER A 108 10.06 -13.86 22.20
CA SER A 108 10.24 -15.32 22.24
C SER A 108 11.64 -15.70 22.69
N LEU A 109 11.74 -16.84 23.37
CA LEU A 109 12.99 -17.41 23.85
C LEU A 109 13.15 -18.80 23.25
N ARG A 110 14.27 -19.03 22.55
CA ARG A 110 14.62 -20.36 22.08
C ARG A 110 15.23 -21.15 23.22
N LEU A 111 14.74 -22.36 23.42
CA LEU A 111 15.18 -23.29 24.44
C LEU A 111 15.66 -24.58 23.76
N ARG A 112 16.65 -25.24 24.33
CA ARG A 112 17.09 -26.58 23.91
C ARG A 112 16.91 -27.57 25.03
N ALA A 113 16.24 -28.67 24.75
CA ALA A 113 16.12 -29.81 25.65
C ALA A 113 17.42 -30.64 25.64
N ALA A 114 17.64 -31.44 26.70
CA ALA A 114 18.80 -32.33 26.79
C ALA A 114 18.90 -33.36 25.65
N ASN A 115 17.77 -33.73 25.04
CA ASN A 115 17.70 -34.61 23.87
C ASN A 115 18.01 -33.89 22.53
N GLY A 116 18.41 -32.62 22.56
CA GLY A 116 18.73 -31.81 21.39
C GLY A 116 17.53 -31.14 20.72
N ARG A 117 16.27 -31.48 21.09
CA ARG A 117 15.08 -30.82 20.54
C ARG A 117 15.02 -29.36 20.96
N GLU A 118 14.60 -28.49 20.03
CA GLU A 118 14.43 -27.07 20.31
C GLU A 118 12.96 -26.70 20.51
N TYR A 119 12.73 -25.83 21.47
CA TYR A 119 11.43 -25.26 21.82
C TYR A 119 11.49 -23.74 21.71
N VAL A 120 10.33 -23.12 21.59
CA VAL A 120 10.14 -21.69 21.63
C VAL A 120 9.14 -21.38 22.74
N LEU A 121 9.54 -20.51 23.65
CA LEU A 121 8.71 -19.94 24.68
C LEU A 121 8.27 -18.54 24.24
N ARG A 122 6.97 -18.30 24.06
CA ARG A 122 6.42 -17.01 23.59
C ARG A 122 5.55 -16.36 24.65
N SER A 123 5.74 -15.07 24.92
CA SER A 123 4.84 -14.34 25.80
C SER A 123 3.42 -14.27 25.22
N ILE A 124 2.40 -14.46 26.08
CA ILE A 124 1.01 -14.23 25.69
C ILE A 124 0.77 -12.73 25.47
N GLU A 125 1.24 -11.90 26.39
CA GLU A 125 1.18 -10.45 26.24
C GLU A 125 2.13 -9.99 25.13
N LYS A 126 1.60 -9.16 24.23
CA LYS A 126 2.33 -8.60 23.07
C LYS A 126 2.71 -7.15 23.34
N ASN A 127 3.88 -6.73 22.86
CA ASN A 127 4.25 -5.31 22.82
C ASN A 127 4.27 -4.84 21.37
N THR A 128 3.26 -4.06 21.00
CA THR A 128 3.06 -3.59 19.62
C THR A 128 3.85 -2.32 19.29
N GLU A 129 4.51 -1.68 20.26
CA GLU A 129 5.15 -0.39 20.05
C GLU A 129 6.30 -0.45 19.03
N MET A 130 7.05 -1.55 19.02
CA MET A 130 8.17 -1.76 18.09
C MET A 130 7.73 -1.98 16.65
N VAL A 131 6.45 -2.30 16.43
CA VAL A 131 5.83 -2.46 15.10
C VAL A 131 5.54 -1.11 14.45
N LEU A 132 5.25 -0.13 15.29
CA LEU A 132 4.90 1.20 14.85
C LEU A 132 6.16 1.91 14.35
N SER A 133 5.94 2.75 13.34
CA SER A 133 6.96 3.71 12.90
C SER A 133 7.36 4.58 14.11
N ALA A 134 8.60 5.06 14.13
CA ALA A 134 9.14 5.78 15.29
C ALA A 134 8.25 6.98 15.70
N GLU A 135 7.54 7.58 14.74
CA GLU A 135 6.62 8.71 14.91
C GLU A 135 5.31 8.35 15.62
N LEU A 136 4.90 7.09 15.57
CA LEU A 136 3.65 6.61 16.17
C LEU A 136 3.86 6.02 17.56
N ARG A 137 5.10 5.71 17.93
CA ARG A 137 5.49 5.24 19.28
C ARG A 137 5.11 6.30 20.33
N ASN A 138 4.74 5.86 21.53
CA ASN A 138 4.28 6.74 22.62
C ASN A 138 3.03 7.62 22.35
N THR A 139 2.24 7.36 21.28
CA THR A 139 1.01 8.12 20.97
C THR A 139 -0.29 7.35 21.31
N VAL A 140 -1.47 7.96 21.15
CA VAL A 140 -2.78 7.30 21.24
C VAL A 140 -2.89 6.21 20.19
N ALA A 141 -2.32 6.43 19.00
CA ALA A 141 -2.27 5.38 17.99
C ALA A 141 -1.53 4.15 18.53
N ALA A 142 -0.40 4.33 19.23
CA ALA A 142 0.27 3.22 19.92
C ALA A 142 -0.61 2.58 21.00
N LYS A 143 -1.26 3.38 21.85
CA LYS A 143 -2.15 2.85 22.90
C LYS A 143 -3.33 2.07 22.34
N VAL A 144 -3.86 2.44 21.19
CA VAL A 144 -4.98 1.72 20.59
C VAL A 144 -4.51 0.54 19.77
N VAL A 145 -3.41 0.61 19.04
CA VAL A 145 -2.83 -0.58 18.40
C VAL A 145 -2.51 -1.62 19.49
N GLN A 146 -1.94 -1.18 20.62
CA GLN A 146 -1.78 -2.01 21.80
C GLN A 146 -3.11 -2.52 22.35
N ASP A 147 -4.13 -1.66 22.49
CA ASP A 147 -5.47 -2.09 22.94
C ASP A 147 -6.09 -3.16 22.04
N GLN A 148 -5.85 -3.10 20.75
CA GLN A 148 -6.43 -4.02 19.77
C GLN A 148 -5.76 -5.40 19.79
N VAL A 149 -4.69 -5.60 20.56
CA VAL A 149 -4.25 -6.95 20.95
C VAL A 149 -5.38 -7.69 21.68
N SER A 150 -6.27 -6.97 22.39
CA SER A 150 -7.46 -7.56 23.03
C SER A 150 -8.40 -8.27 22.04
N ALA A 151 -8.30 -7.97 20.75
CA ALA A 151 -9.09 -8.57 19.69
C ALA A 151 -8.56 -9.95 19.24
N ALA A 152 -7.31 -10.28 19.58
CA ALA A 152 -6.79 -11.65 19.49
C ALA A 152 -7.17 -12.42 20.76
N HIS A 153 -7.54 -13.69 20.60
CA HIS A 153 -7.89 -14.54 21.73
C HIS A 153 -6.61 -15.05 22.43
N PRO A 154 -6.42 -14.80 23.74
CA PRO A 154 -5.14 -15.06 24.42
C PRO A 154 -4.71 -16.54 24.43
N TYR A 155 -5.66 -17.46 24.26
CA TYR A 155 -5.42 -18.90 24.35
C TYR A 155 -5.80 -19.68 23.10
N ALA A 156 -6.04 -19.02 21.95
CA ALA A 156 -6.51 -19.69 20.74
C ALA A 156 -5.58 -20.81 20.25
N ALA A 157 -4.26 -20.63 20.40
CA ALA A 157 -3.27 -21.62 19.98
C ALA A 157 -3.52 -23.01 20.58
N LEU A 158 -4.06 -23.10 21.81
CA LEU A 158 -4.33 -24.38 22.49
C LEU A 158 -5.38 -25.24 21.79
N THR A 159 -6.30 -24.63 21.04
CA THR A 159 -7.37 -25.36 20.35
C THR A 159 -6.93 -25.90 18.99
N ILE A 160 -5.82 -25.40 18.46
CA ILE A 160 -5.38 -25.63 17.09
C ILE A 160 -4.95 -27.09 16.84
N PRO A 161 -4.21 -27.79 17.72
CA PRO A 161 -3.78 -29.16 17.46
C PRO A 161 -4.93 -30.11 17.13
N VAL A 162 -6.01 -30.06 17.92
CA VAL A 162 -7.19 -30.93 17.71
C VAL A 162 -7.87 -30.67 16.36
N LEU A 163 -8.00 -29.39 15.99
CA LEU A 163 -8.59 -29.00 14.70
C LEU A 163 -7.67 -29.39 13.53
N ALA A 164 -6.37 -29.11 13.65
CA ALA A 164 -5.40 -29.31 12.59
C ALA A 164 -5.19 -30.80 12.30
N GLU A 165 -5.06 -31.64 13.35
CA GLU A 165 -4.96 -33.09 13.22
C GLU A 165 -6.18 -33.66 12.50
N ALA A 166 -7.39 -33.27 12.90
CA ALA A 166 -8.62 -33.70 12.23
C ALA A 166 -8.67 -33.24 10.77
N ALA A 167 -8.25 -32.01 10.48
CA ALA A 167 -8.20 -31.47 9.12
C ALA A 167 -7.08 -32.09 8.26
N GLY A 168 -6.15 -32.84 8.84
CA GLY A 168 -4.98 -33.40 8.17
C GLY A 168 -3.88 -32.37 7.87
N VAL A 169 -3.80 -31.30 8.67
CA VAL A 169 -2.82 -30.21 8.53
C VAL A 169 -1.78 -30.34 9.64
N GLY A 170 -0.51 -30.21 9.29
CA GLY A 170 0.54 -30.23 10.29
C GLY A 170 0.42 -29.08 11.31
N HIS A 171 0.91 -29.32 12.52
CA HIS A 171 0.81 -28.36 13.61
C HIS A 171 1.95 -28.54 14.63
N THR A 172 2.16 -27.52 15.45
CA THR A 172 2.93 -27.60 16.70
C THR A 172 2.01 -28.00 17.87
N ASN A 173 2.60 -28.30 19.03
CA ASN A 173 1.86 -28.61 20.26
C ASN A 173 2.08 -27.50 21.31
N PRO A 174 1.28 -26.42 21.29
CA PRO A 174 1.41 -25.33 22.25
C PRO A 174 0.89 -25.72 23.63
N GLU A 175 1.70 -25.47 24.65
CA GLU A 175 1.39 -25.67 26.07
C GLU A 175 1.38 -24.33 26.80
N LEU A 176 0.31 -24.06 27.57
CA LEU A 176 0.22 -22.86 28.40
C LEU A 176 1.03 -23.05 29.69
N VAL A 177 2.01 -22.19 29.92
CA VAL A 177 2.92 -22.28 31.08
C VAL A 177 3.15 -20.91 31.71
N TYR A 178 3.42 -20.91 33.02
CA TYR A 178 3.94 -19.74 33.72
C TYR A 178 5.45 -19.86 33.91
N VAL A 179 6.19 -18.85 33.49
CA VAL A 179 7.64 -18.79 33.63
C VAL A 179 7.96 -18.16 34.99
N PRO A 180 8.48 -18.91 35.97
CA PRO A 180 8.84 -18.36 37.26
C PRO A 180 10.11 -17.51 37.17
N ASP A 181 10.44 -16.82 38.24
CA ASP A 181 11.72 -16.17 38.39
C ASP A 181 12.84 -17.20 38.68
N ASP A 182 13.36 -17.82 37.61
CA ASP A 182 14.39 -18.88 37.66
C ASP A 182 15.76 -18.36 37.22
N GLU A 183 16.80 -18.60 38.03
CA GLU A 183 18.19 -18.23 37.72
C GLU A 183 18.71 -18.85 36.42
N LYS A 184 18.18 -20.02 36.02
CA LYS A 184 18.54 -20.70 34.76
C LYS A 184 18.15 -19.90 33.51
N LEU A 185 17.30 -18.89 33.64
CA LEU A 185 17.02 -17.94 32.56
C LEU A 185 18.24 -17.07 32.19
N GLY A 186 19.23 -16.94 33.09
CA GLY A 186 20.44 -16.17 32.85
C GLY A 186 20.13 -14.72 32.43
N GLU A 187 20.74 -14.27 31.33
CA GLU A 187 20.53 -12.92 30.78
C GLU A 187 19.06 -12.64 30.39
N PHE A 188 18.28 -13.68 30.10
CA PHE A 188 16.88 -13.56 29.68
C PHE A 188 15.91 -13.38 30.85
N ARG A 189 16.38 -13.52 32.10
CA ARG A 189 15.57 -13.44 33.33
C ARG A 189 14.78 -12.13 33.42
N SER A 190 15.42 -10.99 33.11
CA SER A 190 14.79 -9.66 33.14
C SER A 190 13.59 -9.51 32.19
N ILE A 191 13.50 -10.36 31.17
CA ILE A 191 12.46 -10.30 30.13
C ILE A 191 11.37 -11.34 30.37
N PHE A 192 11.75 -12.57 30.73
CA PHE A 192 10.84 -13.72 30.76
C PHE A 192 10.39 -14.14 32.16
N ALA A 193 11.08 -13.73 33.23
CA ALA A 193 10.64 -14.03 34.59
C ALA A 193 9.21 -13.51 34.85
N ASN A 194 8.46 -14.27 35.62
CA ASN A 194 7.07 -13.97 36.02
C ASN A 194 6.17 -13.67 34.81
N THR A 195 6.22 -14.49 33.76
CA THR A 195 5.49 -14.26 32.51
C THR A 195 4.64 -15.45 32.14
N LEU A 196 3.39 -15.19 31.75
CA LEU A 196 2.54 -16.20 31.12
C LEU A 196 2.95 -16.37 29.65
N ALA A 197 3.20 -17.61 29.25
CA ALA A 197 3.77 -17.93 27.96
C ALA A 197 3.18 -19.22 27.35
N ILE A 198 3.36 -19.37 26.04
CA ILE A 198 3.17 -20.63 25.33
C ILE A 198 4.54 -21.24 25.10
N LEU A 199 4.72 -22.48 25.55
CA LEU A 199 5.84 -23.33 25.18
C LEU A 199 5.40 -24.19 24.00
N GLU A 200 6.15 -24.14 22.90
CA GLU A 200 5.88 -24.99 21.74
C GLU A 200 7.17 -25.46 21.08
N GLU A 201 7.08 -26.50 20.27
CA GLU A 201 8.20 -27.02 19.51
C GLU A 201 8.65 -25.99 18.45
N ARG A 202 9.95 -25.73 18.35
CA ARG A 202 10.47 -24.79 17.34
C ARG A 202 10.23 -25.33 15.92
N ASP A 203 10.51 -26.60 15.76
CA ASP A 203 10.27 -27.36 14.55
C ASP A 203 9.20 -28.41 14.90
N PRO A 204 8.06 -28.40 14.19
CA PRO A 204 6.95 -29.31 14.48
C PRO A 204 7.37 -30.75 14.22
N LEU A 205 6.65 -31.70 14.82
CA LEU A 205 6.80 -33.10 14.42
C LEU A 205 6.22 -33.31 13.03
N VAL A 206 6.72 -34.35 12.36
CA VAL A 206 6.14 -34.78 11.09
C VAL A 206 4.69 -35.21 11.36
N PRO A 207 3.69 -34.60 10.71
CA PRO A 207 2.29 -34.97 10.91
C PRO A 207 2.07 -36.45 10.61
N GLY A 208 1.26 -37.14 11.42
CA GLY A 208 0.93 -38.55 11.17
C GLY A 208 0.22 -38.78 9.83
N SER A 209 -0.44 -37.74 9.31
CA SER A 209 -1.04 -37.74 7.97
C SER A 209 -0.03 -37.74 6.82
N PHE A 210 1.25 -37.45 7.08
CA PHE A 210 2.28 -37.41 6.05
C PHE A 210 2.90 -38.81 5.90
N ALA A 211 2.57 -39.49 4.80
CA ALA A 211 3.19 -40.76 4.45
C ALA A 211 4.62 -40.58 3.94
N GLY A 212 5.49 -41.56 4.25
CA GLY A 212 6.88 -41.63 3.80
C GLY A 212 7.90 -41.30 4.89
N ARG A 213 9.18 -41.65 4.66
CA ARG A 213 10.27 -41.28 5.56
C ARG A 213 10.77 -39.88 5.23
N THR A 214 10.75 -38.99 6.20
CA THR A 214 11.36 -37.65 6.06
C THR A 214 12.87 -37.72 6.03
N LEU A 215 13.48 -36.83 5.27
CA LEU A 215 14.89 -36.48 5.41
C LEU A 215 15.11 -35.75 6.74
N GLU A 216 16.32 -35.87 7.31
CA GLU A 216 16.64 -35.34 8.65
C GLU A 216 16.53 -33.81 8.73
N LYS A 217 16.74 -33.11 7.61
CA LYS A 217 16.77 -31.64 7.55
C LYS A 217 15.41 -31.06 7.17
N ASN A 218 14.96 -30.09 7.96
CA ASN A 218 13.86 -29.18 7.57
C ASN A 218 14.40 -27.85 7.00
N TYR A 219 13.55 -27.13 6.26
CA TYR A 219 13.92 -25.91 5.55
C TYR A 219 12.99 -24.74 5.90
N ASN A 220 13.50 -23.51 5.75
CA ASN A 220 12.67 -22.30 5.69
C ASN A 220 12.25 -22.04 4.23
N THR A 221 11.29 -21.13 4.05
CA THR A 221 10.71 -20.82 2.73
C THR A 221 11.74 -20.29 1.72
N ASP A 222 12.67 -19.42 2.14
CA ASP A 222 13.74 -18.93 1.26
C ASP A 222 14.60 -20.08 0.72
N LYS A 223 14.97 -21.03 1.59
CA LYS A 223 15.77 -22.17 1.14
C LYS A 223 14.97 -23.11 0.23
N VAL A 224 13.66 -23.24 0.42
CA VAL A 224 12.78 -23.97 -0.51
C VAL A 224 12.76 -23.32 -1.89
N LEU A 225 12.67 -21.99 -1.97
CA LEU A 225 12.73 -21.27 -3.24
C LEU A 225 14.08 -21.50 -3.95
N GLU A 226 15.19 -21.45 -3.21
CA GLU A 226 16.51 -21.79 -3.76
C GLU A 226 16.58 -23.24 -4.26
N LEU A 227 16.03 -24.20 -3.52
CA LEU A 227 16.02 -25.61 -3.92
C LEU A 227 15.17 -25.86 -5.16
N LEU A 228 14.00 -25.22 -5.27
CA LEU A 228 13.15 -25.30 -6.46
C LEU A 228 13.83 -24.68 -7.68
N ARG A 229 14.52 -23.55 -7.48
CA ARG A 229 15.28 -22.89 -8.54
C ARG A 229 16.52 -23.68 -8.95
N ALA A 230 17.21 -24.35 -8.03
CA ALA A 230 18.43 -25.09 -8.37
C ALA A 230 18.17 -26.42 -9.11
N ASP A 231 17.01 -27.04 -8.91
CA ASP A 231 16.73 -28.33 -9.53
C ASP A 231 15.23 -28.53 -9.81
N PHE A 232 14.88 -28.64 -11.10
CA PHE A 232 13.54 -29.00 -11.53
C PHE A 232 13.02 -30.34 -11.01
N LYS A 233 13.82 -31.20 -10.38
CA LYS A 233 13.29 -32.43 -9.74
C LYS A 233 12.62 -32.16 -8.39
N ASN A 234 12.89 -31.03 -7.76
CA ASN A 234 12.30 -30.64 -6.48
C ASN A 234 10.87 -30.11 -6.67
N ARG A 235 9.93 -30.55 -5.83
CA ARG A 235 8.50 -30.17 -5.93
C ARG A 235 7.91 -29.81 -4.60
N VAL A 236 6.94 -28.90 -4.63
CA VAL A 236 6.05 -28.63 -3.49
C VAL A 236 4.80 -29.50 -3.60
N ASP A 237 4.36 -30.07 -2.48
CA ASP A 237 3.05 -30.69 -2.37
C ASP A 237 1.95 -29.61 -2.32
N GLN A 238 1.57 -29.09 -3.49
CA GLN A 238 0.65 -27.95 -3.56
C GLN A 238 -0.74 -28.30 -3.01
N LYS A 239 -1.17 -29.57 -3.05
CA LYS A 239 -2.47 -30.01 -2.52
C LYS A 239 -2.49 -29.95 -1.00
N GLU A 240 -1.42 -30.40 -0.36
CA GLU A 240 -1.22 -30.20 1.08
C GLU A 240 -1.23 -28.71 1.42
N LEU A 241 -0.55 -27.89 0.63
CA LEU A 241 -0.52 -26.46 0.88
C LEU A 241 -1.90 -25.81 0.76
N VAL A 242 -2.71 -26.16 -0.26
CA VAL A 242 -4.12 -25.73 -0.38
C VAL A 242 -4.89 -26.08 0.88
N ARG A 243 -4.73 -27.29 1.41
CA ARG A 243 -5.36 -27.72 2.66
C ARG A 243 -4.93 -26.84 3.83
N ALA A 244 -3.63 -26.59 4.00
CA ALA A 244 -3.15 -25.72 5.08
C ALA A 244 -3.71 -24.29 4.96
N ARG A 245 -3.82 -23.73 3.76
CA ARG A 245 -4.39 -22.39 3.54
C ARG A 245 -5.89 -22.33 3.79
N LEU A 246 -6.65 -23.35 3.39
CA LEU A 246 -8.08 -23.44 3.70
C LEU A 246 -8.33 -23.61 5.21
N PHE A 247 -7.41 -24.26 5.93
CA PHE A 247 -7.48 -24.33 7.38
C PHE A 247 -7.33 -22.95 8.04
N ASP A 248 -6.39 -22.14 7.54
CA ASP A 248 -6.22 -20.76 8.00
C ASP A 248 -7.50 -19.91 7.75
N VAL A 249 -8.23 -20.14 6.65
CA VAL A 249 -9.57 -19.56 6.42
C VAL A 249 -10.57 -20.04 7.49
N ALA A 250 -10.63 -21.33 7.76
CA ALA A 250 -11.60 -21.93 8.67
C ALA A 250 -11.48 -21.38 10.09
N VAL A 251 -10.24 -21.22 10.60
CA VAL A 251 -9.97 -20.67 11.94
C VAL A 251 -9.81 -19.15 11.97
N ALA A 252 -10.00 -18.48 10.83
CA ALA A 252 -9.81 -17.04 10.64
C ALA A 252 -8.42 -16.53 11.12
N ASP A 253 -7.37 -17.24 10.75
CA ASP A 253 -5.98 -16.81 10.94
C ASP A 253 -5.52 -15.97 9.74
N PHE A 254 -5.48 -14.64 9.93
CA PHE A 254 -5.21 -13.68 8.85
C PHE A 254 -3.71 -13.43 8.61
N ASP A 255 -2.84 -13.77 9.57
CA ASP A 255 -1.44 -13.30 9.60
C ASP A 255 -0.45 -14.35 9.12
N ARG A 256 -0.83 -15.15 8.11
CA ARG A 256 0.07 -16.16 7.56
C ARG A 256 1.17 -15.53 6.71
N HIS A 257 2.43 -15.62 7.16
CA HIS A 257 3.61 -15.17 6.43
C HIS A 257 4.71 -16.24 6.34
N GLU A 258 5.73 -16.00 5.52
CA GLU A 258 6.66 -17.04 5.04
C GLU A 258 7.55 -17.67 6.12
N ASP A 259 7.84 -16.92 7.19
CA ASP A 259 8.59 -17.41 8.35
C ASP A 259 7.79 -18.38 9.21
N GLN A 260 6.47 -18.40 9.09
CA GLN A 260 5.58 -19.28 9.85
C GLN A 260 5.43 -20.67 9.22
N TRP A 261 6.33 -21.04 8.30
CA TRP A 261 6.38 -22.36 7.69
C TRP A 261 7.69 -23.06 7.99
N ARG A 262 7.59 -24.37 8.25
CA ARG A 262 8.71 -25.30 8.19
C ARG A 262 8.44 -26.32 7.11
N TRP A 263 9.46 -26.62 6.32
CA TRP A 263 9.32 -27.49 5.17
C TRP A 263 10.08 -28.79 5.38
N PHE A 264 9.38 -29.91 5.27
CA PHE A 264 9.96 -31.24 5.34
C PHE A 264 10.20 -31.76 3.94
N ALA A 265 11.40 -32.31 3.71
CA ALA A 265 11.76 -32.94 2.45
C ALA A 265 11.58 -34.45 2.54
N TYR A 266 11.04 -35.02 1.48
CA TYR A 266 10.87 -36.45 1.27
C TYR A 266 11.55 -36.83 -0.05
N GLU A 267 12.15 -38.00 -0.10
CA GLU A 267 12.69 -38.51 -1.36
C GLU A 267 11.57 -38.83 -2.34
N ARG A 268 11.76 -38.46 -3.61
CA ARG A 268 10.87 -38.86 -4.70
C ARG A 268 11.44 -40.12 -5.37
N PRO A 269 10.58 -41.05 -5.85
CA PRO A 269 11.03 -42.26 -6.55
C PRO A 269 11.97 -42.00 -7.73
N ASN A 270 11.80 -40.88 -8.44
CA ASN A 270 12.57 -40.52 -9.63
C ASN A 270 13.71 -39.51 -9.33
N GLY A 271 14.11 -39.39 -8.06
CA GLY A 271 15.08 -38.41 -7.58
C GLY A 271 14.49 -37.01 -7.33
N GLY A 272 15.23 -36.20 -6.57
CA GLY A 272 14.78 -34.90 -6.08
C GLY A 272 13.92 -35.00 -4.81
N MET A 273 13.47 -33.85 -4.32
CA MET A 273 12.74 -33.71 -3.06
C MET A 273 11.27 -33.37 -3.28
N LEU A 274 10.37 -34.00 -2.53
CA LEU A 274 9.01 -33.51 -2.30
C LEU A 274 9.00 -32.70 -1.00
N LEU A 275 8.62 -31.43 -1.08
CA LEU A 275 8.63 -30.45 -0.01
C LEU A 275 7.19 -30.25 0.48
N ARG A 276 6.94 -30.60 1.75
CA ARG A 276 5.64 -30.41 2.43
C ARG A 276 5.76 -29.33 3.48
N ALA A 277 4.83 -28.39 3.49
CA ALA A 277 4.85 -27.28 4.43
C ALA A 277 4.11 -27.66 5.71
N VAL A 278 4.64 -27.23 6.86
CA VAL A 278 3.97 -27.36 8.15
C VAL A 278 3.89 -25.97 8.76
N PRO A 279 2.67 -25.44 8.96
CA PRO A 279 2.48 -24.14 9.57
C PRO A 279 2.81 -24.20 11.07
N ARG A 280 3.36 -23.10 11.57
CA ARG A 280 3.60 -22.84 13.00
C ARG A 280 3.03 -21.47 13.34
N ASP A 281 2.89 -21.19 14.63
CA ASP A 281 2.44 -19.87 15.11
C ASP A 281 1.03 -19.49 14.61
N ARG A 282 0.01 -19.97 15.33
CA ARG A 282 -1.42 -19.71 15.06
C ARG A 282 -2.03 -18.82 16.14
N ASP A 283 -1.30 -17.78 16.54
CA ASP A 283 -1.67 -16.89 17.64
C ASP A 283 -2.72 -15.82 17.25
N GLN A 284 -3.08 -15.72 15.96
CA GLN A 284 -4.14 -14.86 15.44
C GLN A 284 -5.44 -15.60 15.11
N ALA A 285 -5.52 -16.91 15.41
CA ALA A 285 -6.78 -17.66 15.23
C ALA A 285 -7.91 -17.03 16.06
N PHE A 286 -9.11 -17.02 15.49
CA PHE A 286 -10.32 -16.41 16.06
C PHE A 286 -10.22 -14.90 16.35
N PHE A 287 -9.33 -14.18 15.66
CA PHE A 287 -9.24 -12.73 15.78
C PHE A 287 -10.58 -12.07 15.49
N VAL A 288 -11.12 -11.30 16.42
CA VAL A 288 -12.38 -10.53 16.21
C VAL A 288 -12.09 -9.12 15.77
N ASN A 289 -13.06 -8.46 15.14
CA ASN A 289 -12.98 -7.04 14.88
C ASN A 289 -14.27 -6.37 15.31
N GLN A 290 -14.22 -5.60 16.39
CA GLN A 290 -15.39 -4.97 16.98
C GLN A 290 -15.16 -3.48 17.22
N GLY A 291 -16.26 -2.75 17.40
CA GLY A 291 -16.25 -1.31 17.66
C GLY A 291 -16.20 -0.48 16.38
N LEU A 292 -16.54 0.80 16.50
CA LEU A 292 -16.71 1.67 15.35
C LEU A 292 -15.43 1.87 14.53
N LEU A 293 -14.29 2.14 15.19
CA LEU A 293 -13.05 2.48 14.48
C LEU A 293 -12.40 1.27 13.81
N PRO A 294 -12.23 0.12 14.49
CA PRO A 294 -11.69 -1.08 13.85
C PRO A 294 -12.53 -1.58 12.67
N ASN A 295 -13.87 -1.43 12.71
CA ASN A 295 -14.77 -1.78 11.60
C ASN A 295 -14.63 -0.87 10.37
N ILE A 296 -14.22 0.40 10.56
CA ILE A 296 -13.89 1.31 9.45
C ILE A 296 -12.49 0.97 8.93
N ALA A 297 -11.53 0.71 9.83
CA ALA A 297 -10.16 0.38 9.48
C ALA A 297 -10.04 -0.95 8.73
N SER A 298 -10.95 -1.90 8.92
CA SER A 298 -10.88 -3.21 8.23
C SER A 298 -11.49 -3.23 6.84
N ARG A 299 -11.94 -2.09 6.29
CA ARG A 299 -12.49 -2.04 4.94
C ARG A 299 -11.42 -2.31 3.89
N ASP A 300 -11.84 -2.72 2.69
CA ASP A 300 -10.97 -3.10 1.57
C ASP A 300 -10.01 -1.98 1.12
N TRP A 301 -10.34 -0.72 1.43
CA TRP A 301 -9.49 0.45 1.16
C TRP A 301 -8.49 0.78 2.29
N ALA A 302 -8.47 0.03 3.38
CA ALA A 302 -7.61 0.25 4.53
C ALA A 302 -6.82 -1.02 4.89
N VAL A 303 -7.23 -1.76 5.93
CA VAL A 303 -6.53 -2.96 6.43
C VAL A 303 -7.47 -4.18 6.36
N PRO A 304 -7.76 -4.70 5.17
CA PRO A 304 -8.77 -5.74 5.03
C PRO A 304 -8.33 -7.14 5.47
N ALA A 305 -7.10 -7.33 5.98
CA ALA A 305 -6.76 -8.60 6.62
C ALA A 305 -7.51 -8.76 7.96
N VAL A 306 -7.71 -7.68 8.71
CA VAL A 306 -8.30 -7.69 10.06
C VAL A 306 -9.83 -7.61 10.05
N GLN A 307 -10.50 -8.30 9.11
CA GLN A 307 -11.97 -8.24 8.97
C GLN A 307 -12.74 -8.78 10.19
N GLY A 308 -12.13 -9.71 10.93
CA GLY A 308 -12.70 -10.29 12.15
C GLY A 308 -13.40 -11.63 11.94
N PHE A 309 -13.46 -12.41 13.02
CA PHE A 309 -14.11 -13.71 13.13
C PHE A 309 -15.54 -13.56 13.67
N ASP A 310 -16.47 -13.24 12.79
CA ASP A 310 -17.89 -13.00 13.11
C ASP A 310 -18.85 -14.08 12.55
N GLY A 311 -18.30 -15.22 12.15
CA GLY A 311 -19.04 -16.32 11.50
C GLY A 311 -19.14 -16.18 9.97
N SER A 312 -18.59 -15.11 9.39
CA SER A 312 -18.42 -14.99 7.94
C SER A 312 -17.17 -14.18 7.58
N LEU A 313 -16.53 -14.50 6.45
CA LEU A 313 -15.52 -13.62 5.86
C LEU A 313 -16.16 -12.74 4.80
N ARG A 314 -16.12 -11.42 4.99
CA ARG A 314 -16.64 -10.45 4.02
C ARG A 314 -15.89 -10.52 2.68
N ASN A 315 -14.57 -10.73 2.70
CA ASN A 315 -13.76 -10.91 1.50
C ASN A 315 -12.53 -11.78 1.78
N VAL A 316 -12.56 -13.06 1.36
CA VAL A 316 -11.44 -14.00 1.56
C VAL A 316 -10.16 -13.57 0.81
N ASN A 317 -10.29 -12.88 -0.31
CA ASN A 317 -9.14 -12.46 -1.14
C ASN A 317 -8.26 -11.47 -0.40
N THR A 318 -8.88 -10.51 0.28
CA THR A 318 -8.18 -9.49 1.06
C THR A 318 -7.95 -9.90 2.50
N PHE A 319 -8.69 -10.89 3.02
CA PHE A 319 -8.37 -11.56 4.27
C PHE A 319 -6.99 -12.21 4.20
N MET A 320 -6.70 -12.92 3.11
CA MET A 320 -5.40 -13.56 2.84
C MET A 320 -4.31 -12.60 2.34
N PHE A 321 -4.37 -11.32 2.70
CA PHE A 321 -3.42 -10.31 2.23
C PHE A 321 -1.97 -10.64 2.62
N SER A 322 -1.72 -11.14 3.84
CA SER A 322 -0.36 -11.43 4.34
C SER A 322 0.36 -12.49 3.50
N ALA A 323 -0.37 -13.50 3.01
CA ALA A 323 0.19 -14.61 2.24
C ALA A 323 0.21 -14.37 0.72
N ARG A 324 -0.20 -13.19 0.25
CA ARG A 324 -0.40 -12.90 -1.19
C ARG A 324 0.77 -13.26 -2.11
N TYR A 325 2.02 -13.19 -1.62
CA TYR A 325 3.23 -13.53 -2.36
C TYR A 325 3.54 -15.02 -2.28
N PHE A 326 3.45 -15.59 -1.07
CA PHE A 326 3.60 -17.01 -0.82
C PHE A 326 2.63 -17.85 -1.64
N ASP A 327 1.33 -17.54 -1.55
CA ASP A 327 0.27 -18.29 -2.23
C ASP A 327 0.44 -18.23 -3.76
N ARG A 328 0.90 -17.10 -4.31
CA ARG A 328 1.19 -16.95 -5.75
C ARG A 328 2.45 -17.66 -6.20
N SER A 329 3.41 -17.86 -5.30
CA SER A 329 4.66 -18.56 -5.61
C SER A 329 4.46 -20.08 -5.64
N PHE A 330 3.50 -20.60 -4.88
CA PHE A 330 3.37 -22.05 -4.65
C PHE A 330 2.05 -22.68 -5.11
N LEU A 331 0.94 -21.94 -5.26
CA LEU A 331 -0.40 -22.51 -5.55
C LEU A 331 -0.80 -22.30 -7.02
N THR A 332 0.05 -22.77 -7.93
CA THR A 332 -0.06 -22.49 -9.36
C THR A 332 -0.60 -23.67 -10.18
N GLU A 333 -0.61 -24.89 -9.63
CA GLU A 333 -1.00 -26.11 -10.35
C GLU A 333 -2.40 -26.63 -10.02
N PRO A 334 -2.85 -26.71 -8.74
CA PRO A 334 -4.14 -27.30 -8.40
C PRO A 334 -5.32 -26.68 -9.16
N SER A 335 -6.19 -27.54 -9.68
CA SER A 335 -7.43 -27.19 -10.36
C SER A 335 -8.50 -26.68 -9.39
N ARG A 336 -9.52 -26.01 -9.93
CA ARG A 336 -10.67 -25.54 -9.15
C ARG A 336 -11.36 -26.71 -8.43
N GLU A 337 -11.48 -27.82 -9.15
CA GLU A 337 -12.13 -29.04 -8.70
C GLU A 337 -11.37 -29.66 -7.53
N GLU A 338 -10.03 -29.63 -7.54
CA GLU A 338 -9.19 -30.07 -6.41
C GLU A 338 -9.32 -29.14 -5.20
N TRP A 339 -9.34 -27.82 -5.39
CA TRP A 339 -9.59 -26.86 -4.31
C TRP A 339 -10.93 -27.12 -3.61
N LEU A 340 -11.99 -27.34 -4.41
CA LEU A 340 -13.31 -27.65 -3.90
C LEU A 340 -13.35 -29.00 -3.20
N ALA A 341 -12.70 -30.03 -3.75
CA ALA A 341 -12.62 -31.35 -3.13
C ALA A 341 -11.92 -31.28 -1.76
N ILE A 342 -10.80 -30.55 -1.64
CA ILE A 342 -10.08 -30.36 -0.38
C ILE A 342 -10.95 -29.60 0.63
N ALA A 343 -11.68 -28.56 0.19
CA ALA A 343 -12.58 -27.80 1.06
C ALA A 343 -13.73 -28.67 1.60
N GLN A 344 -14.33 -29.51 0.75
CA GLN A 344 -15.40 -30.43 1.14
C GLN A 344 -14.91 -31.51 2.10
N ASP A 345 -13.74 -32.10 1.83
CA ASP A 345 -13.11 -33.07 2.72
C ASP A 345 -12.79 -32.46 4.10
N MET A 346 -12.25 -31.23 4.14
CA MET A 346 -12.02 -30.54 5.41
C MET A 346 -13.32 -30.25 6.17
N LYS A 347 -14.36 -29.80 5.47
CA LYS A 347 -15.68 -29.59 6.05
C LYS A 347 -16.23 -30.86 6.68
N ALA A 348 -16.07 -32.02 6.02
CA ALA A 348 -16.52 -33.30 6.55
C ALA A 348 -15.71 -33.76 7.77
N ARG A 349 -14.40 -33.51 7.80
CA ARG A 349 -13.51 -33.89 8.90
C ARG A 349 -13.69 -33.05 10.16
N LEU A 350 -13.98 -31.76 10.00
CA LEU A 350 -14.22 -30.84 11.12
C LEU A 350 -15.66 -30.97 11.65
N THR A 351 -16.01 -32.16 12.16
CA THR A 351 -17.34 -32.42 12.72
C THR A 351 -17.63 -31.52 13.92
N ASP A 352 -18.91 -31.39 14.28
CA ASP A 352 -19.32 -30.62 15.45
C ASP A 352 -18.62 -31.10 16.73
N ALA A 353 -18.48 -32.42 16.91
CA ALA A 353 -17.78 -33.00 18.05
C ALA A 353 -16.28 -32.66 18.08
N VAL A 354 -15.62 -32.61 16.91
CA VAL A 354 -14.21 -32.20 16.81
C VAL A 354 -14.06 -30.73 17.18
N ILE A 355 -14.94 -29.86 16.66
CA ILE A 355 -14.93 -28.42 16.96
C ILE A 355 -15.13 -28.20 18.46
N GLU A 356 -16.15 -28.83 19.05
CA GLU A 356 -16.44 -28.70 20.48
C GLU A 356 -15.27 -29.20 21.33
N LYS A 357 -14.74 -30.40 21.04
CA LYS A 357 -13.57 -30.96 21.73
C LYS A 357 -12.34 -30.03 21.65
N ALA A 358 -12.12 -29.40 20.51
CA ALA A 358 -11.01 -28.47 20.33
C ALA A 358 -11.18 -27.21 21.17
N ILE A 359 -12.37 -26.61 21.18
CA ILE A 359 -12.62 -25.39 21.96
C ILE A 359 -12.63 -25.67 23.46
N HIS A 360 -12.96 -26.88 23.89
CA HIS A 360 -12.79 -27.34 25.27
C HIS A 360 -11.32 -27.48 25.72
N GLN A 361 -10.33 -27.27 24.84
CA GLN A 361 -8.92 -27.11 25.28
C GLN A 361 -8.63 -25.73 25.89
N LEU A 362 -9.55 -24.78 25.75
CA LEU A 362 -9.47 -23.51 26.47
C LEU A 362 -9.62 -23.75 27.98
N PRO A 363 -9.00 -22.93 28.86
CA PRO A 363 -9.28 -22.99 30.29
C PRO A 363 -10.78 -22.88 30.57
N ASP A 364 -11.33 -23.75 31.43
CA ASP A 364 -12.78 -23.81 31.71
C ASP A 364 -13.40 -22.46 32.09
N THR A 365 -12.65 -21.64 32.82
CA THR A 365 -13.07 -20.29 33.24
C THR A 365 -13.18 -19.32 32.07
N VAL A 366 -12.34 -19.48 31.04
CA VAL A 366 -12.35 -18.68 29.81
C VAL A 366 -13.41 -19.20 28.83
N PHE A 367 -13.55 -20.53 28.70
CA PHE A 367 -14.52 -21.17 27.81
C PHE A 367 -15.94 -20.63 28.02
N ARG A 368 -16.33 -20.32 29.27
CA ARG A 368 -17.65 -19.78 29.61
C ARG A 368 -17.97 -18.42 28.96
N PHE A 369 -16.97 -17.62 28.60
CA PHE A 369 -17.17 -16.31 27.99
C PHE A 369 -17.27 -16.37 26.46
N SER A 370 -16.29 -17.02 25.82
CA SER A 370 -16.13 -17.02 24.36
C SER A 370 -16.40 -18.37 23.69
N GLY A 371 -16.33 -19.48 24.43
CA GLY A 371 -16.38 -20.84 23.89
C GLY A 371 -17.59 -21.13 23.00
N PRO A 372 -18.83 -20.93 23.48
CA PRO A 372 -20.03 -21.14 22.67
C PRO A 372 -20.07 -20.28 21.40
N THR A 373 -19.62 -19.03 21.48
CA THR A 373 -19.57 -18.12 20.32
C THR A 373 -18.51 -18.57 19.31
N ILE A 374 -17.32 -18.96 19.77
CA ILE A 374 -16.26 -19.48 18.90
C ILE A 374 -16.73 -20.75 18.20
N ILE A 375 -17.38 -21.67 18.90
CA ILE A 375 -17.95 -22.90 18.32
C ILE A 375 -18.95 -22.55 17.22
N ALA A 376 -19.89 -21.64 17.48
CA ALA A 376 -20.90 -21.23 16.50
C ALA A 376 -20.26 -20.61 15.25
N HIS A 377 -19.30 -19.69 15.42
CA HIS A 377 -18.60 -19.06 14.31
C HIS A 377 -17.73 -20.05 13.52
N LEU A 378 -17.07 -21.00 14.19
CA LEU A 378 -16.28 -22.05 13.54
C LEU A 378 -17.16 -22.95 12.67
N LYS A 379 -18.32 -23.39 13.18
CA LYS A 379 -19.29 -24.19 12.42
C LYS A 379 -19.76 -23.42 11.18
N SER A 380 -20.10 -22.14 11.33
CA SER A 380 -20.49 -21.26 10.21
C SER A 380 -19.38 -21.13 9.15
N ASN A 381 -18.15 -20.83 9.57
CA ASN A 381 -17.00 -20.69 8.67
C ASN A 381 -16.68 -22.01 7.94
N ARG A 382 -16.70 -23.14 8.66
CA ARG A 382 -16.54 -24.47 8.09
C ARG A 382 -17.58 -24.73 7.00
N ASP A 383 -18.83 -24.38 7.26
CA ASP A 383 -19.92 -24.67 6.35
C ASP A 383 -19.86 -23.84 5.07
N ALA A 384 -19.34 -22.61 5.16
CA ALA A 384 -19.07 -21.70 4.04
C ALA A 384 -17.73 -21.96 3.32
N LEU A 385 -16.85 -22.81 3.87
CA LEU A 385 -15.49 -23.03 3.37
C LEU A 385 -15.39 -23.38 1.86
N PRO A 386 -16.28 -24.21 1.27
CA PRO A 386 -16.24 -24.46 -0.17
C PRO A 386 -16.47 -23.20 -1.03
N ALA A 387 -17.28 -22.26 -0.57
CA ALA A 387 -17.50 -20.99 -1.27
C ALA A 387 -16.26 -20.08 -1.18
N TYR A 388 -15.61 -20.04 -0.02
CA TYR A 388 -14.35 -19.31 0.15
C TYR A 388 -13.22 -19.91 -0.71
N ALA A 389 -13.15 -21.24 -0.82
CA ALA A 389 -12.19 -21.93 -1.68
C ALA A 389 -12.39 -21.55 -3.16
N ASP A 390 -13.64 -21.53 -3.66
CA ASP A 390 -13.94 -21.11 -5.03
C ASP A 390 -13.54 -19.65 -5.29
N GLN A 391 -13.92 -18.75 -4.38
CA GLN A 391 -13.62 -17.32 -4.50
C GLN A 391 -12.10 -17.07 -4.52
N TYR A 392 -11.35 -17.71 -3.62
CA TYR A 392 -9.92 -17.52 -3.51
C TYR A 392 -9.15 -18.17 -4.67
N TYR A 393 -9.58 -19.36 -5.12
CA TYR A 393 -9.05 -19.98 -6.33
C TYR A 393 -9.15 -19.04 -7.54
N ARG A 394 -10.34 -18.48 -7.80
CA ARG A 394 -10.57 -17.55 -8.92
C ARG A 394 -9.70 -16.29 -8.83
N PHE A 395 -9.38 -15.86 -7.61
CA PHE A 395 -8.50 -14.73 -7.38
C PHE A 395 -7.03 -15.05 -7.72
N LEU A 396 -6.53 -16.22 -7.33
CA LEU A 396 -5.17 -16.67 -7.68
C LEU A 396 -5.05 -17.06 -9.16
N ALA A 397 -6.07 -17.71 -9.73
CA ALA A 397 -6.06 -18.19 -11.12
C ALA A 397 -6.14 -17.08 -12.17
N ARG A 398 -6.41 -15.84 -11.79
CA ARG A 398 -6.58 -14.71 -12.73
C ARG A 398 -5.28 -14.35 -13.45
N GLU A 399 -4.17 -14.36 -12.73
CA GLU A 399 -2.81 -14.07 -13.21
C GLU A 399 -1.87 -15.06 -12.54
N VAL A 400 -1.22 -15.93 -13.33
CA VAL A 400 -0.40 -17.02 -12.80
C VAL A 400 1.02 -16.90 -13.33
N ASP A 401 1.97 -16.86 -12.40
CA ASP A 401 3.40 -16.92 -12.70
C ASP A 401 3.83 -18.39 -12.52
N ILE A 402 4.46 -18.97 -13.54
CA ILE A 402 4.96 -20.34 -13.56
C ILE A 402 6.45 -20.26 -13.85
N THR A 403 7.26 -20.88 -13.00
CA THR A 403 8.72 -20.78 -13.06
C THR A 403 9.34 -22.13 -13.37
N GLY A 404 10.35 -22.13 -14.25
CA GLY A 404 11.32 -23.20 -14.42
C GLY A 404 12.38 -23.20 -13.32
N SER A 405 13.59 -23.62 -13.66
CA SER A 405 14.75 -23.70 -12.76
C SER A 405 16.01 -23.16 -13.45
N ASP A 406 17.17 -23.19 -12.79
CA ASP A 406 18.46 -22.84 -13.41
C ASP A 406 19.00 -24.00 -14.29
N LYS A 407 18.14 -24.96 -14.66
CA LYS A 407 18.41 -26.06 -15.60
C LYS A 407 17.56 -25.87 -16.85
N SER A 408 17.85 -26.64 -17.90
CA SER A 408 17.13 -26.57 -19.17
C SER A 408 15.77 -27.27 -19.12
N GLU A 409 14.73 -26.55 -19.49
CA GLU A 409 13.36 -27.05 -19.60
C GLU A 409 12.69 -26.76 -20.95
N TYR A 410 11.71 -27.60 -21.30
CA TYR A 410 10.83 -27.43 -22.45
C TYR A 410 9.44 -26.99 -21.98
N PHE A 411 9.01 -25.79 -22.34
CA PHE A 411 7.70 -25.22 -22.06
C PHE A 411 6.78 -25.38 -23.28
N GLU A 412 5.76 -26.25 -23.16
CA GLU A 412 4.68 -26.40 -24.13
C GLU A 412 3.47 -25.53 -23.74
N VAL A 413 3.03 -24.64 -24.62
CA VAL A 413 1.77 -23.90 -24.50
C VAL A 413 0.86 -24.21 -25.68
N ALA A 414 -0.19 -24.99 -25.43
CA ALA A 414 -1.17 -25.38 -26.44
C ALA A 414 -2.50 -24.64 -26.23
N ARG A 415 -2.88 -23.77 -27.17
CA ARG A 415 -4.22 -23.16 -27.24
C ARG A 415 -5.20 -24.18 -27.82
N LEU A 416 -5.85 -24.95 -26.95
CA LEU A 416 -6.69 -26.10 -27.35
C LEU A 416 -7.98 -25.67 -28.06
N ASN A 417 -8.62 -24.61 -27.58
CA ASN A 417 -9.82 -23.98 -28.15
C ASN A 417 -10.06 -22.61 -27.50
N ASP A 418 -11.12 -21.89 -27.92
CA ASP A 418 -11.50 -20.57 -27.42
C ASP A 418 -11.67 -20.46 -25.89
N SER A 419 -11.85 -21.59 -25.20
CA SER A 419 -12.07 -21.64 -23.75
C SER A 419 -10.88 -22.18 -22.97
N LEU A 420 -9.93 -22.89 -23.60
CA LEU A 420 -8.91 -23.68 -22.91
C LEU A 420 -7.50 -23.46 -23.48
N THR A 421 -6.54 -23.22 -22.60
CA THR A 421 -5.09 -23.21 -22.92
C THR A 421 -4.37 -24.15 -21.96
N ARG A 422 -3.62 -25.12 -22.48
CA ARG A 422 -2.83 -26.06 -21.68
C ARG A 422 -1.38 -25.61 -21.63
N VAL A 423 -0.78 -25.67 -20.45
CA VAL A 423 0.64 -25.46 -20.21
C VAL A 423 1.23 -26.75 -19.65
N ARG A 424 2.35 -27.18 -20.22
CA ARG A 424 3.18 -28.27 -19.70
C ARG A 424 4.65 -27.85 -19.70
N ILE A 425 5.39 -28.32 -18.71
CA ILE A 425 6.84 -28.12 -18.63
C ILE A 425 7.48 -29.49 -18.52
N TYR A 426 8.57 -29.73 -19.23
CA TYR A 426 9.34 -30.97 -19.24
C TYR A 426 10.82 -30.68 -19.00
N PRO A 427 11.62 -31.64 -18.51
CA PRO A 427 13.06 -31.61 -18.73
C PRO A 427 13.37 -31.48 -20.23
N LEU A 428 14.39 -30.72 -20.57
CA LEU A 428 14.89 -30.68 -21.94
C LEU A 428 15.81 -31.88 -22.21
N GLY A 429 15.47 -32.69 -23.21
CA GLY A 429 16.26 -33.82 -23.67
C GLY A 429 17.11 -33.49 -24.90
N ALA A 430 17.64 -34.53 -25.55
CA ALA A 430 18.43 -34.38 -26.77
C ALA A 430 17.61 -33.76 -27.92
N ASN A 431 18.28 -32.96 -28.76
CA ASN A 431 17.69 -32.28 -29.92
C ASN A 431 16.51 -31.35 -29.56
N ASP A 432 16.57 -30.69 -28.41
CA ASP A 432 15.57 -29.72 -27.96
C ASP A 432 14.15 -30.30 -27.86
N GLN A 433 14.04 -31.59 -27.55
CA GLN A 433 12.76 -32.29 -27.37
C GLN A 433 12.45 -32.52 -25.89
N PRO A 434 11.16 -32.54 -25.49
CA PRO A 434 10.78 -32.86 -24.11
C PRO A 434 11.16 -34.31 -23.75
N GLU A 435 11.70 -34.51 -22.56
CA GLU A 435 12.11 -35.84 -22.05
C GLU A 435 11.28 -36.27 -20.83
N GLY A 436 10.72 -37.49 -20.87
CA GLY A 436 10.02 -38.08 -19.72
C GLY A 436 8.68 -37.42 -19.37
N ASP A 437 8.29 -37.52 -18.10
CA ASP A 437 7.01 -37.01 -17.59
C ASP A 437 7.04 -35.49 -17.36
N PRO A 438 5.89 -34.80 -17.52
CA PRO A 438 5.83 -33.36 -17.28
C PRO A 438 6.14 -33.00 -15.83
N LEU A 439 6.99 -32.00 -15.68
CA LEU A 439 7.37 -31.32 -14.45
C LEU A 439 6.22 -30.53 -13.84
N TYR A 440 5.38 -29.95 -14.69
CA TYR A 440 4.21 -29.15 -14.37
C TYR A 440 3.15 -29.40 -15.45
N GLN A 441 1.88 -29.50 -15.08
CA GLN A 441 0.79 -29.53 -16.05
C GLN A 441 -0.47 -28.83 -15.53
N ARG A 442 -0.98 -27.87 -16.31
CA ARG A 442 -2.29 -27.27 -16.03
C ARG A 442 -3.03 -26.87 -17.31
N THR A 443 -4.33 -27.14 -17.33
CA THR A 443 -5.25 -26.59 -18.34
C THR A 443 -6.01 -25.41 -17.76
N PHE A 444 -5.74 -24.22 -18.30
CA PHE A 444 -6.34 -22.96 -17.89
C PHE A 444 -7.62 -22.66 -18.67
N LYS A 445 -8.61 -22.07 -17.99
CA LYS A 445 -9.87 -21.64 -18.59
C LYS A 445 -9.82 -20.14 -18.89
N CYS A 446 -10.10 -19.71 -20.13
CA CYS A 446 -10.05 -18.30 -20.56
C CYS A 446 -11.00 -17.37 -19.76
N GLN A 447 -12.07 -17.94 -19.19
CA GLN A 447 -13.01 -17.20 -18.36
C GLN A 447 -12.40 -16.82 -16.99
N GLU A 448 -11.56 -17.70 -16.44
CA GLU A 448 -10.94 -17.58 -15.13
C GLU A 448 -9.59 -16.86 -15.19
N THR A 449 -8.74 -17.25 -16.16
CA THR A 449 -7.36 -16.76 -16.30
C THR A 449 -7.26 -15.72 -17.40
N LYS A 450 -6.58 -14.60 -17.11
CA LYS A 450 -6.34 -13.51 -18.06
C LYS A 450 -4.89 -13.46 -18.53
N GLU A 451 -3.97 -13.92 -17.71
CA GLU A 451 -2.54 -13.87 -18.00
C GLU A 451 -1.79 -15.08 -17.41
N ILE A 452 -0.91 -15.66 -18.21
CA ILE A 452 0.06 -16.68 -17.81
C ILE A 452 1.46 -16.11 -18.08
N ARG A 453 2.36 -16.19 -17.10
CA ARG A 453 3.76 -15.76 -17.23
C ARG A 453 4.66 -16.96 -17.01
N LEU A 454 5.45 -17.31 -18.01
CA LEU A 454 6.40 -18.42 -17.96
C LEU A 454 7.80 -17.83 -17.82
N TYR A 455 8.53 -18.26 -16.80
CA TYR A 455 9.90 -17.82 -16.51
C TYR A 455 10.87 -19.00 -16.69
N GLY A 456 11.86 -18.86 -17.58
CA GLY A 456 12.90 -19.85 -17.84
C GLY A 456 14.02 -19.88 -16.80
N TYR A 457 14.53 -18.71 -16.41
CA TYR A 457 15.71 -18.52 -15.55
C TYR A 457 17.05 -18.88 -16.23
N GLY A 458 17.87 -19.76 -15.64
CA GLY A 458 19.29 -19.87 -15.98
C GLY A 458 19.62 -20.88 -17.07
N GLY A 459 18.72 -21.82 -17.37
CA GLY A 459 18.93 -22.88 -18.34
C GLY A 459 18.85 -22.41 -19.79
N HIS A 460 19.29 -23.27 -20.72
CA HIS A 460 18.88 -23.17 -22.13
C HIS A 460 17.46 -23.72 -22.24
N ASP A 461 16.47 -22.84 -22.37
CA ASP A 461 15.05 -23.20 -22.35
C ASP A 461 14.42 -23.14 -23.74
N VAL A 462 13.47 -24.03 -23.98
CA VAL A 462 12.66 -24.04 -25.21
C VAL A 462 11.23 -23.70 -24.87
N MET A 463 10.71 -22.60 -25.41
CA MET A 463 9.33 -22.15 -25.18
C MET A 463 8.53 -22.20 -26.48
N ASP A 464 7.68 -23.22 -26.62
CA ASP A 464 6.85 -23.46 -27.83
C ASP A 464 5.38 -23.15 -27.58
N VAL A 465 4.79 -22.33 -28.45
CA VAL A 465 3.39 -21.91 -28.40
C VAL A 465 2.67 -22.33 -29.68
N SER A 466 1.52 -22.99 -29.55
CA SER A 466 0.75 -23.53 -30.68
C SER A 466 -0.77 -23.37 -30.53
N GLY A 467 -1.49 -23.51 -31.65
CA GLY A 467 -2.97 -23.53 -31.72
C GLY A 467 -3.58 -22.31 -32.42
N ASP A 468 -4.70 -22.50 -33.12
CA ASP A 468 -5.45 -21.45 -33.82
C ASP A 468 -6.85 -21.30 -33.19
N VAL A 469 -7.11 -20.14 -32.59
CA VAL A 469 -8.32 -19.87 -31.79
C VAL A 469 -8.83 -18.45 -32.03
N HIS A 470 -10.10 -18.19 -31.71
CA HIS A 470 -10.68 -16.84 -31.75
C HIS A 470 -10.46 -16.08 -30.43
N LYS A 471 -10.28 -16.80 -29.33
CA LYS A 471 -10.07 -16.23 -27.99
C LYS A 471 -8.96 -17.00 -27.28
N GLY A 472 -8.02 -16.26 -26.68
CA GLY A 472 -6.89 -16.86 -25.97
C GLY A 472 -6.47 -16.06 -24.74
N ILE A 473 -5.80 -16.76 -23.81
CA ILE A 473 -5.15 -16.14 -22.65
C ILE A 473 -3.90 -15.37 -23.12
N THR A 474 -3.59 -14.22 -22.51
CA THR A 474 -2.30 -13.57 -22.74
C THR A 474 -1.19 -14.42 -22.10
N VAL A 475 -0.25 -14.89 -22.91
CA VAL A 475 0.90 -15.69 -22.51
C VAL A 475 2.15 -14.81 -22.66
N ARG A 476 2.92 -14.72 -21.58
CA ARG A 476 4.23 -14.07 -21.58
C ARG A 476 5.30 -15.15 -21.43
N LEU A 477 6.21 -15.17 -22.38
CA LEU A 477 7.41 -16.00 -22.36
C LEU A 477 8.56 -15.09 -21.90
N ILE A 478 9.16 -15.39 -20.76
CA ILE A 478 10.27 -14.64 -20.18
C ILE A 478 11.43 -15.61 -20.03
N GLY A 479 12.48 -15.44 -20.83
CA GLY A 479 13.69 -16.24 -20.70
C GLY A 479 14.53 -15.81 -19.50
N GLY A 480 15.84 -16.02 -19.56
CA GLY A 480 16.71 -15.56 -18.48
C GLY A 480 18.16 -15.33 -18.86
N GLU A 481 19.08 -16.04 -18.21
CA GLU A 481 20.52 -15.86 -18.42
C GLU A 481 21.08 -16.84 -19.45
N GLY A 482 20.33 -17.90 -19.77
CA GLY A 482 20.70 -18.89 -20.78
C GLY A 482 20.41 -18.46 -22.21
N GLU A 483 20.85 -19.31 -23.15
CA GLU A 483 20.55 -19.18 -24.58
C GLU A 483 19.22 -19.89 -24.84
N ASP A 484 18.15 -19.13 -25.10
CA ASP A 484 16.78 -19.65 -25.14
C ASP A 484 16.23 -19.73 -26.57
N VAL A 485 15.36 -20.70 -26.82
CA VAL A 485 14.64 -20.89 -28.09
C VAL A 485 13.16 -20.59 -27.90
N PHE A 486 12.65 -19.59 -28.62
CA PHE A 486 11.24 -19.23 -28.61
C PHE A 486 10.59 -19.58 -29.94
N SER A 487 9.54 -20.41 -29.92
CA SER A 487 8.75 -20.72 -31.11
C SER A 487 7.28 -20.40 -30.90
N ASP A 488 6.67 -19.68 -31.85
CA ASP A 488 5.23 -19.40 -31.83
C ASP A 488 4.60 -19.70 -33.18
N ARG A 489 3.83 -20.79 -33.22
CA ARG A 489 2.99 -21.22 -34.34
C ARG A 489 1.51 -21.05 -34.02
N SER A 490 1.18 -20.24 -33.02
CA SER A 490 -0.19 -19.97 -32.62
C SER A 490 -0.81 -18.78 -33.35
N ARG A 491 -2.14 -18.69 -33.28
CA ARG A 491 -2.92 -17.55 -33.77
C ARG A 491 -4.10 -17.30 -32.85
N VAL A 492 -4.32 -16.04 -32.48
CA VAL A 492 -5.54 -15.60 -31.80
C VAL A 492 -6.22 -14.53 -32.65
N ALA A 493 -7.48 -14.74 -33.04
CA ALA A 493 -8.18 -13.76 -33.86
C ALA A 493 -8.29 -12.39 -33.15
N GLY A 494 -7.96 -11.32 -33.87
CA GLY A 494 -8.10 -9.94 -33.39
C GLY A 494 -6.86 -9.08 -33.65
N LEU A 495 -6.94 -7.81 -33.23
CA LEU A 495 -5.85 -6.84 -33.39
C LEU A 495 -4.80 -6.90 -32.27
N ARG A 496 -5.10 -7.62 -31.18
CA ARG A 496 -4.24 -7.68 -30.00
C ARG A 496 -3.44 -8.97 -30.03
N HIS A 497 -2.12 -8.85 -29.92
CA HIS A 497 -1.23 -9.99 -29.65
C HIS A 497 -1.43 -10.52 -28.23
N HIS A 498 -1.59 -11.84 -28.13
CA HIS A 498 -1.73 -12.63 -26.92
C HIS A 498 -0.47 -13.43 -26.59
N THR A 499 0.53 -13.49 -27.47
CA THR A 499 1.86 -14.04 -27.15
C THR A 499 2.88 -12.90 -27.08
N LEU A 500 3.58 -12.75 -25.95
CA LEU A 500 4.60 -11.72 -25.75
C LEU A 500 5.91 -12.35 -25.29
N VAL A 501 7.00 -12.03 -25.97
CA VAL A 501 8.32 -12.64 -25.72
C VAL A 501 9.28 -11.61 -25.14
N TYR A 502 9.88 -11.92 -23.99
CA TYR A 502 10.78 -11.05 -23.23
C TYR A 502 12.12 -11.75 -23.07
N ASP A 503 13.17 -11.13 -23.61
CA ASP A 503 14.55 -11.54 -23.40
C ASP A 503 15.54 -10.42 -23.76
N THR A 504 16.83 -10.67 -23.63
CA THR A 504 17.88 -9.93 -24.31
C THR A 504 17.89 -10.27 -25.82
N PRO A 505 18.31 -9.33 -26.69
CA PRO A 505 18.27 -9.53 -28.14
C PRO A 505 19.38 -10.46 -28.69
N THR A 506 20.32 -10.91 -27.84
CA THR A 506 21.52 -11.65 -28.24
C THR A 506 21.57 -13.00 -27.52
N GLY A 507 22.00 -14.06 -28.23
CA GLY A 507 22.12 -15.41 -27.65
C GLY A 507 20.85 -16.27 -27.76
N ASN A 508 19.75 -15.74 -28.30
CA ASN A 508 18.46 -16.43 -28.35
C ASN A 508 18.00 -16.71 -29.79
N GLU A 509 17.30 -17.82 -30.00
CA GLU A 509 16.68 -18.15 -31.29
C GLU A 509 15.18 -17.81 -31.27
N LEU A 510 14.76 -16.83 -32.06
CA LEU A 510 13.38 -16.33 -32.11
C LEU A 510 12.64 -16.77 -33.38
N LYS A 511 11.88 -17.86 -33.31
CA LYS A 511 10.98 -18.38 -34.35
C LYS A 511 9.54 -17.88 -34.14
N LEU A 512 9.34 -16.56 -34.25
CA LEU A 512 8.08 -15.90 -33.89
C LEU A 512 7.12 -15.77 -35.08
N GLY A 513 5.91 -16.31 -34.93
CA GLY A 513 4.79 -16.08 -35.86
C GLY A 513 4.15 -14.68 -35.72
N PRO A 514 3.16 -14.35 -36.57
CA PRO A 514 2.50 -13.03 -36.57
C PRO A 514 1.70 -12.74 -35.28
N GLU A 515 1.33 -13.77 -34.52
CA GLU A 515 0.67 -13.62 -33.22
C GLU A 515 1.61 -13.04 -32.14
N SER A 516 2.92 -13.27 -32.28
CA SER A 516 3.90 -12.89 -31.29
C SER A 516 4.27 -11.41 -31.34
N ARG A 517 4.38 -10.81 -30.16
CA ARG A 517 4.97 -9.49 -29.98
C ARG A 517 6.34 -9.61 -29.33
N ASN A 518 7.38 -9.32 -30.11
CA ASN A 518 8.74 -9.23 -29.61
C ASN A 518 8.88 -8.03 -28.64
N ARG A 519 9.30 -8.31 -27.40
CA ARG A 519 9.56 -7.34 -26.32
C ARG A 519 10.98 -7.47 -25.78
N THR A 520 11.92 -7.95 -26.59
CA THR A 520 13.32 -8.01 -26.18
C THR A 520 13.87 -6.63 -25.85
N SER A 521 14.84 -6.60 -24.93
CA SER A 521 15.47 -5.37 -24.45
C SER A 521 16.95 -5.59 -24.16
N THR A 522 17.77 -4.57 -24.44
CA THR A 522 19.19 -4.57 -24.05
C THR A 522 19.39 -4.44 -22.53
N ASP A 523 18.34 -4.09 -21.79
CA ASP A 523 18.32 -4.11 -20.33
C ASP A 523 17.93 -5.50 -19.82
N SER A 524 18.88 -6.24 -19.26
CA SER A 524 18.69 -7.61 -18.76
C SER A 524 17.68 -7.70 -17.62
N THR A 525 17.31 -6.60 -16.97
CA THR A 525 16.20 -6.59 -16.00
C THR A 525 14.85 -6.96 -16.63
N VAL A 526 14.76 -6.97 -17.97
CA VAL A 526 13.63 -7.55 -18.72
C VAL A 526 13.42 -9.05 -18.44
N ASN A 527 14.39 -9.75 -17.86
CA ASN A 527 14.23 -11.15 -17.46
C ASN A 527 13.95 -11.32 -15.96
N GLN A 528 14.02 -10.23 -15.18
CA GLN A 528 13.86 -10.31 -13.74
C GLN A 528 12.46 -10.81 -13.34
N HIS A 529 12.44 -11.89 -12.55
CA HIS A 529 11.27 -12.35 -11.83
C HIS A 529 11.22 -11.73 -10.43
N ASN A 530 10.19 -10.93 -10.17
CA ASN A 530 9.93 -10.37 -8.85
C ASN A 530 8.65 -10.99 -8.26
N ARG A 531 8.81 -12.04 -7.45
CA ARG A 531 7.70 -12.73 -6.76
C ARG A 531 6.88 -11.83 -5.83
N GLN A 532 7.42 -10.68 -5.45
CA GLN A 532 6.77 -9.68 -4.59
C GLN A 532 6.11 -8.53 -5.37
N ALA A 533 6.01 -8.64 -6.70
CA ALA A 533 5.46 -7.58 -7.55
C ALA A 533 3.93 -7.43 -7.46
N PHE A 534 3.21 -8.46 -6.99
CA PHE A 534 1.75 -8.43 -6.92
C PHE A 534 1.23 -7.31 -6.01
N ARG A 535 0.21 -6.59 -6.48
CA ARG A 535 -0.49 -5.55 -5.72
C ARG A 535 -1.99 -5.75 -5.87
N TYR A 536 -2.74 -5.50 -4.81
CA TYR A 536 -4.20 -5.46 -4.89
C TYR A 536 -4.65 -4.20 -5.64
N ALA A 537 -5.74 -4.31 -6.40
CA ALA A 537 -6.44 -3.13 -6.87
C ALA A 537 -6.96 -2.34 -5.66
N TYR A 538 -6.83 -1.02 -5.71
CA TYR A 538 -7.24 -0.13 -4.64
C TYR A 538 -8.43 0.71 -5.11
N ALA A 539 -9.42 0.90 -4.23
CA ALA A 539 -10.55 1.78 -4.44
C ALA A 539 -10.92 2.41 -3.11
N GLY A 540 -10.56 3.67 -2.88
CA GLY A 540 -10.74 4.31 -1.58
C GLY A 540 -11.17 5.77 -1.66
N PRO A 541 -11.69 6.35 -0.56
CA PRO A 541 -12.17 7.73 -0.54
C PRO A 541 -11.02 8.75 -0.53
N LEU A 542 -11.29 9.94 -1.06
CA LEU A 542 -10.48 11.15 -0.93
C LEU A 542 -11.31 12.22 -0.21
N LEU A 543 -10.82 12.77 0.89
CA LEU A 543 -11.53 13.81 1.66
C LEU A 543 -10.66 15.07 1.86
N PRO A 544 -10.40 15.86 0.80
CA PRO A 544 -9.57 17.05 0.92
C PRO A 544 -10.29 18.17 1.67
N ILE A 545 -9.55 18.88 2.53
CA ILE A 545 -10.02 20.04 3.30
C ILE A 545 -8.99 21.16 3.13
N THR A 546 -9.43 22.35 2.70
CA THR A 546 -8.55 23.53 2.58
C THR A 546 -9.24 24.78 3.11
N TYR A 547 -8.48 25.81 3.50
CA TYR A 547 -9.03 27.10 3.96
C TYR A 547 -8.25 28.26 3.36
N ASN A 548 -8.93 29.34 2.96
CA ASN A 548 -8.31 30.63 2.71
C ASN A 548 -9.26 31.80 3.00
N ARG A 549 -8.72 33.02 3.19
CA ARG A 549 -9.50 34.22 3.55
C ARG A 549 -10.48 34.66 2.45
N ASP A 550 -10.18 34.37 1.19
CA ASP A 550 -11.01 34.82 0.08
C ASP A 550 -12.20 33.86 -0.19
N ASP A 551 -11.99 32.54 -0.08
CA ASP A 551 -13.00 31.51 -0.38
C ASP A 551 -13.57 30.77 0.85
N GLY A 552 -13.02 30.98 2.04
CA GLY A 552 -13.39 30.26 3.26
C GLY A 552 -12.87 28.81 3.28
N VAL A 553 -13.64 27.91 3.91
CA VAL A 553 -13.34 26.47 3.98
C VAL A 553 -13.84 25.77 2.71
N PHE A 554 -13.00 24.94 2.09
CA PHE A 554 -13.39 23.96 1.09
C PHE A 554 -13.53 22.59 1.72
N LEU A 555 -14.65 21.92 1.42
CA LEU A 555 -14.86 20.51 1.74
C LEU A 555 -14.94 19.73 0.43
N GLY A 556 -14.08 18.72 0.29
CA GLY A 556 -14.07 17.84 -0.85
C GLY A 556 -14.45 16.41 -0.50
N VAL A 557 -15.09 15.75 -1.45
CA VAL A 557 -15.32 14.30 -1.47
C VAL A 557 -14.79 13.74 -2.79
N GLY A 558 -14.24 12.54 -2.75
CA GLY A 558 -13.69 11.93 -3.95
C GLY A 558 -13.42 10.45 -3.77
N VAL A 559 -13.01 9.84 -4.87
CA VAL A 559 -12.60 8.44 -4.92
C VAL A 559 -11.34 8.32 -5.74
N GLU A 560 -10.44 7.46 -5.29
CA GLU A 560 -9.24 7.07 -6.00
C GLU A 560 -9.28 5.58 -6.32
N LEU A 561 -9.13 5.25 -7.59
CA LEU A 561 -9.07 3.90 -8.11
C LEU A 561 -7.69 3.64 -8.67
N ARG A 562 -6.98 2.61 -8.20
CA ARG A 562 -5.66 2.21 -8.70
C ARG A 562 -5.70 0.76 -9.14
N ARG A 563 -5.19 0.47 -10.33
CA ARG A 563 -5.09 -0.90 -10.86
C ARG A 563 -3.63 -1.25 -11.13
N PRO A 564 -3.15 -2.43 -10.68
CA PRO A 564 -1.83 -2.92 -11.02
C PRO A 564 -1.79 -3.39 -12.48
N GLY A 565 -0.58 -3.66 -12.98
CA GLY A 565 -0.37 -4.37 -14.23
C GLY A 565 1.08 -4.80 -14.38
N PHE A 566 1.31 -5.81 -15.22
CA PHE A 566 2.65 -6.38 -15.42
C PHE A 566 3.68 -5.32 -15.80
N ARG A 567 4.67 -5.12 -14.91
CA ARG A 567 5.77 -4.13 -15.06
C ARG A 567 5.31 -2.69 -15.32
N LYS A 568 4.12 -2.33 -14.82
CA LYS A 568 3.59 -0.97 -14.85
C LYS A 568 3.59 -0.37 -13.44
N LEU A 569 4.77 0.12 -13.03
CA LEU A 569 4.98 0.73 -11.71
C LEU A 569 4.75 2.25 -11.77
N PRO A 570 4.25 2.87 -10.67
CA PRO A 570 3.75 2.22 -9.44
C PRO A 570 2.37 1.55 -9.61
N TRP A 571 1.61 1.96 -10.64
CA TRP A 571 0.29 1.43 -11.00
C TRP A 571 0.11 1.47 -12.52
N ALA A 572 -0.66 0.53 -13.09
CA ALA A 572 -1.00 0.56 -14.50
C ALA A 572 -1.98 1.68 -14.83
N THR A 573 -3.00 1.86 -13.97
CA THR A 573 -3.92 2.98 -14.07
C THR A 573 -4.20 3.60 -12.71
N VAL A 574 -4.39 4.92 -12.68
CA VAL A 574 -4.86 5.68 -11.53
C VAL A 574 -5.98 6.59 -12.01
N HIS A 575 -7.13 6.55 -11.34
CA HIS A 575 -8.24 7.49 -11.54
C HIS A 575 -8.53 8.20 -10.23
N ARG A 576 -8.53 9.52 -10.25
CA ARG A 576 -8.97 10.36 -9.12
C ARG A 576 -10.17 11.17 -9.58
N LEU A 577 -11.28 11.02 -8.88
CA LEU A 577 -12.49 11.83 -9.06
C LEU A 577 -12.71 12.61 -7.79
N GLN A 578 -12.87 13.92 -7.87
CA GLN A 578 -13.02 14.80 -6.71
C GLN A 578 -14.08 15.86 -7.02
N ALA A 579 -14.96 16.09 -6.05
CA ALA A 579 -15.92 17.18 -6.03
C ALA A 579 -15.67 18.02 -4.78
N ASN A 580 -15.60 19.34 -4.90
CA ASN A 580 -15.38 20.26 -3.79
C ASN A 580 -16.48 21.32 -3.74
N VAL A 581 -16.79 21.77 -2.52
CA VAL A 581 -17.63 22.94 -2.28
C VAL A 581 -16.88 23.96 -1.43
N ALA A 582 -16.87 25.22 -1.87
CA ALA A 582 -16.38 26.36 -1.11
C ALA A 582 -17.52 26.93 -0.24
N LEU A 583 -17.43 26.81 1.08
CA LEU A 583 -18.55 27.16 1.97
C LEU A 583 -18.87 28.66 1.99
N ALA A 584 -17.91 29.55 1.76
CA ALA A 584 -18.16 30.99 1.82
C ALA A 584 -18.73 31.55 0.50
N THR A 585 -18.45 30.92 -0.64
CA THR A 585 -18.87 31.42 -1.96
C THR A 585 -19.95 30.56 -2.61
N GLY A 586 -20.19 29.35 -2.09
CA GLY A 586 -21.07 28.36 -2.71
C GLY A 586 -20.52 27.80 -4.03
N ALA A 587 -19.21 27.98 -4.31
CA ALA A 587 -18.58 27.52 -5.54
C ALA A 587 -18.37 26.00 -5.52
N TYR A 588 -18.62 25.34 -6.65
CA TYR A 588 -18.33 23.93 -6.82
C TYR A 588 -17.19 23.72 -7.80
N SER A 589 -16.34 22.72 -7.53
CA SER A 589 -15.37 22.25 -8.50
C SER A 589 -15.38 20.73 -8.60
N PHE A 590 -15.27 20.24 -9.83
CA PHE A 590 -15.09 18.83 -10.13
C PHE A 590 -13.75 18.65 -10.84
N ARG A 591 -12.97 17.68 -10.37
CA ARG A 591 -11.69 17.33 -10.94
C ARG A 591 -11.64 15.85 -11.24
N TYR A 592 -11.19 15.52 -12.44
CA TYR A 592 -10.83 14.18 -12.85
C TYR A 592 -9.34 14.14 -13.24
N THR A 593 -8.63 13.15 -12.75
CA THR A 593 -7.27 12.83 -13.20
C THR A 593 -7.19 11.34 -13.49
N GLY A 594 -6.95 11.00 -14.75
CA GLY A 594 -6.65 9.66 -15.22
C GLY A 594 -5.19 9.55 -15.63
N GLU A 595 -4.46 8.62 -15.06
CA GLU A 595 -3.08 8.29 -15.44
C GLU A 595 -3.04 6.84 -15.94
N PHE A 596 -2.54 6.61 -17.14
CA PHE A 596 -2.39 5.29 -17.74
C PHE A 596 -0.91 5.07 -18.08
N ASN A 597 -0.20 4.38 -17.20
CA ASN A 597 1.24 4.22 -17.35
C ASN A 597 1.60 3.19 -18.42
N ARG A 598 2.61 3.51 -19.26
CA ARG A 598 3.11 2.68 -20.36
C ARG A 598 1.97 2.12 -21.24
N LEU A 599 1.05 2.99 -21.66
CA LEU A 599 -0.10 2.61 -22.48
C LEU A 599 0.34 2.29 -23.91
N PHE A 600 1.21 3.13 -24.47
CA PHE A 600 1.76 3.00 -25.82
C PHE A 600 3.29 2.88 -25.77
N GLY A 601 3.80 1.65 -25.66
CA GLY A 601 5.22 1.42 -25.43
C GLY A 601 5.65 2.00 -24.07
N ASN A 602 6.61 2.92 -24.07
CA ASN A 602 7.08 3.61 -22.86
C ASN A 602 6.30 4.89 -22.55
N ALA A 603 5.40 5.33 -23.44
CA ALA A 603 4.58 6.51 -23.23
C ALA A 603 3.37 6.22 -22.35
N ASP A 604 3.11 7.11 -21.41
CA ASP A 604 1.91 7.16 -20.61
C ASP A 604 0.83 8.02 -21.29
N LEU A 605 -0.42 7.83 -20.90
CA LEU A 605 -1.52 8.74 -21.23
C LEU A 605 -2.02 9.42 -19.95
N LEU A 606 -2.18 10.73 -20.00
CA LEU A 606 -2.76 11.56 -18.95
C LEU A 606 -4.06 12.16 -19.46
N VAL A 607 -5.12 12.06 -18.67
CA VAL A 607 -6.40 12.71 -18.94
C VAL A 607 -6.75 13.57 -17.73
N ARG A 608 -6.89 14.87 -17.93
CA ARG A 608 -7.25 15.82 -16.86
C ARG A 608 -8.50 16.57 -17.26
N GLY A 609 -9.50 16.54 -16.39
CA GLY A 609 -10.73 17.29 -16.54
C GLY A 609 -10.94 18.18 -15.33
N ASP A 610 -11.14 19.47 -15.54
CA ASP A 610 -11.45 20.42 -14.48
C ASP A 610 -12.71 21.19 -14.85
N LEU A 611 -13.69 21.20 -13.94
CA LEU A 611 -14.94 21.93 -14.07
C LEU A 611 -15.10 22.81 -12.82
N GLN A 612 -15.26 24.11 -13.01
CA GLN A 612 -15.46 25.11 -11.97
C GLN A 612 -16.76 25.85 -12.30
N THR A 613 -17.79 25.65 -11.47
CA THR A 613 -19.17 26.05 -11.78
C THR A 613 -19.95 26.46 -10.54
N PRO A 614 -21.00 27.25 -10.75
CA PRO A 614 -20.96 28.71 -10.76
C PRO A 614 -20.41 29.28 -9.44
N ASN A 615 -20.11 30.59 -9.41
CA ASN A 615 -19.49 31.29 -8.27
C ASN A 615 -18.02 30.94 -7.98
N PHE A 616 -17.29 30.25 -8.87
CA PHE A 616 -15.84 30.22 -8.76
C PHE A 616 -15.32 31.66 -8.93
N VAL A 617 -14.62 32.16 -7.91
CA VAL A 617 -14.19 33.55 -7.85
C VAL A 617 -12.69 33.69 -8.11
N ARG A 618 -12.32 34.62 -8.98
CA ARG A 618 -10.96 35.17 -9.06
C ARG A 618 -11.06 36.67 -8.88
N ASN A 619 -10.05 37.31 -8.32
CA ASN A 619 -10.06 38.77 -8.24
C ASN A 619 -9.46 39.35 -9.52
N PHE A 620 -10.01 40.44 -10.02
CA PHE A 620 -9.45 41.23 -11.11
C PHE A 620 -9.55 42.70 -10.76
N PHE A 621 -8.39 43.36 -10.67
CA PHE A 621 -8.26 44.76 -10.27
C PHE A 621 -8.01 45.69 -11.47
N GLY A 622 -8.03 45.14 -12.68
CA GLY A 622 -7.56 45.80 -13.90
C GLY A 622 -6.20 45.27 -14.35
N PHE A 623 -5.82 45.63 -15.57
CA PHE A 623 -4.47 45.39 -16.10
C PHE A 623 -3.48 46.43 -15.58
N GLY A 624 -2.21 46.06 -15.55
CA GLY A 624 -1.09 46.93 -15.21
C GLY A 624 -0.46 46.61 -13.86
N ASN A 625 0.82 46.94 -13.76
CA ASN A 625 1.62 46.75 -12.56
C ASN A 625 1.22 47.69 -11.43
N GLU A 626 0.63 48.84 -11.75
CA GLU A 626 0.17 49.84 -10.78
C GLU A 626 -1.36 49.95 -10.66
N ALA A 627 -2.11 48.93 -11.11
CA ALA A 627 -3.56 48.87 -10.98
C ALA A 627 -4.05 49.20 -9.56
N VAL A 628 -5.02 50.10 -9.43
CA VAL A 628 -5.48 50.66 -8.14
C VAL A 628 -6.40 49.68 -7.39
N TYR A 629 -6.14 49.47 -6.10
CA TYR A 629 -7.06 48.79 -5.19
C TYR A 629 -7.67 49.78 -4.19
N ASP A 630 -8.91 50.19 -4.45
CA ASP A 630 -9.70 51.00 -3.55
C ASP A 630 -10.36 50.10 -2.49
N LYS A 631 -9.86 50.21 -1.25
CA LYS A 631 -10.37 49.44 -0.11
C LYS A 631 -11.77 49.87 0.31
N GLY A 632 -12.18 51.11 0.02
CA GLY A 632 -13.53 51.61 0.34
C GLY A 632 -14.63 50.88 -0.40
N LEU A 633 -14.34 50.37 -1.61
CA LEU A 633 -15.27 49.56 -2.42
C LEU A 633 -15.35 48.09 -1.94
N GLY A 634 -14.38 47.66 -1.13
CA GLY A 634 -14.28 46.31 -0.59
C GLY A 634 -13.87 45.24 -1.62
N ILE A 635 -13.30 44.13 -1.15
CA ILE A 635 -12.79 43.05 -2.02
C ILE A 635 -13.85 42.44 -2.94
N ASN A 636 -15.12 42.48 -2.52
CA ASN A 636 -16.22 42.00 -3.31
C ASN A 636 -16.29 42.74 -4.65
N TYR A 637 -16.10 44.05 -4.70
CA TYR A 637 -16.13 44.82 -5.94
C TYR A 637 -15.22 44.21 -7.03
N TYR A 638 -14.05 43.70 -6.66
CA TYR A 638 -13.05 43.13 -7.57
C TYR A 638 -13.20 41.62 -7.85
N ARG A 639 -14.16 40.93 -7.22
CA ARG A 639 -14.38 39.49 -7.43
C ARG A 639 -15.14 39.25 -8.72
N VAL A 640 -14.52 38.49 -9.62
CA VAL A 640 -15.09 38.02 -10.88
C VAL A 640 -15.60 36.59 -10.71
N ARG A 641 -16.85 36.36 -11.10
CA ARG A 641 -17.44 35.03 -11.19
C ARG A 641 -17.31 34.52 -12.61
N TYR A 642 -16.89 33.27 -12.76
CA TYR A 642 -16.84 32.63 -14.07
C TYR A 642 -17.08 31.13 -13.97
N ASN A 643 -17.49 30.56 -15.09
CA ASN A 643 -17.58 29.12 -15.31
C ASN A 643 -16.40 28.72 -16.18
N ASN A 644 -15.63 27.72 -15.75
CA ASN A 644 -14.48 27.20 -16.48
C ASN A 644 -14.59 25.69 -16.63
N ALA A 645 -14.40 25.19 -17.84
CA ALA A 645 -14.29 23.77 -18.14
C ALA A 645 -13.02 23.56 -18.96
N ALA A 646 -12.12 22.68 -18.51
CA ALA A 646 -10.90 22.35 -19.22
C ALA A 646 -10.76 20.83 -19.36
N LEU A 647 -10.28 20.40 -20.52
CA LEU A 647 -9.95 19.01 -20.81
C LEU A 647 -8.54 18.97 -21.42
N GLN A 648 -7.69 18.11 -20.88
CA GLN A 648 -6.35 17.85 -21.38
C GLN A 648 -6.19 16.35 -21.60
N VAL A 649 -5.65 15.98 -22.75
CA VAL A 649 -5.29 14.60 -23.08
C VAL A 649 -3.84 14.62 -23.53
N LEU A 650 -2.92 14.17 -22.67
CA LEU A 650 -1.48 14.35 -22.85
C LEU A 650 -0.78 13.00 -22.91
N ALA A 651 0.09 12.80 -23.90
CA ALA A 651 1.08 11.74 -23.86
C ALA A 651 2.25 12.19 -22.98
N ARG A 652 2.69 11.35 -22.04
CA ARG A 652 3.87 11.64 -21.18
C ARG A 652 4.95 10.59 -21.41
N GLN A 653 6.18 11.04 -21.60
CA GLN A 653 7.38 10.20 -21.67
C GLN A 653 8.28 10.52 -20.47
N ARG A 654 8.73 9.48 -19.75
CA ARG A 654 9.69 9.61 -18.65
C ARG A 654 11.09 9.26 -19.14
N LEU A 655 12.06 10.13 -18.88
CA LEU A 655 13.47 9.92 -19.20
C LEU A 655 14.26 9.75 -17.89
N GLY A 656 14.63 8.51 -17.55
CA GLY A 656 15.22 8.21 -16.25
C GLY A 656 14.24 8.38 -15.10
N GLN A 657 14.76 8.72 -13.91
CA GLN A 657 13.96 8.78 -12.68
C GLN A 657 13.38 10.17 -12.37
N HIS A 658 13.96 11.23 -12.95
CA HIS A 658 13.70 12.61 -12.54
C HIS A 658 13.10 13.49 -13.64
N GLN A 659 13.11 13.04 -14.90
CA GLN A 659 12.68 13.86 -16.02
C GLN A 659 11.43 13.29 -16.68
N GLU A 660 10.48 14.18 -16.99
CA GLU A 660 9.31 13.86 -17.79
C GLU A 660 9.02 14.95 -18.82
N PHE A 661 8.59 14.52 -20.00
CA PHE A 661 8.07 15.37 -21.06
C PHE A 661 6.63 14.99 -21.31
N PHE A 662 5.76 15.96 -21.58
CA PHE A 662 4.40 15.67 -22.00
C PHE A 662 3.94 16.59 -23.12
N ILE A 663 3.06 16.08 -23.98
CA ILE A 663 2.46 16.83 -25.07
C ILE A 663 1.08 16.29 -25.41
N GLY A 664 0.15 17.16 -25.79
CA GLY A 664 -1.12 16.74 -26.34
C GLY A 664 -2.17 17.84 -26.46
N PRO A 665 -3.37 17.50 -26.96
CA PRO A 665 -4.46 18.45 -27.11
C PRO A 665 -5.01 18.96 -25.79
N VAL A 666 -5.42 20.22 -25.83
CA VAL A 666 -6.14 20.91 -24.75
C VAL A 666 -7.37 21.60 -25.31
N TYR A 667 -8.44 21.57 -24.52
CA TYR A 667 -9.65 22.33 -24.75
C TYR A 667 -9.99 23.13 -23.48
N GLN A 668 -10.42 24.37 -23.66
CA GLN A 668 -10.89 25.21 -22.57
C GLN A 668 -12.15 25.97 -22.97
N ARG A 669 -13.11 26.05 -22.06
CA ARG A 669 -14.28 26.91 -22.15
C ARG A 669 -14.34 27.80 -20.92
N VAL A 670 -14.42 29.11 -21.14
CA VAL A 670 -14.56 30.11 -20.08
C VAL A 670 -15.78 30.98 -20.36
N ARG A 671 -16.65 31.18 -19.37
CA ARG A 671 -17.76 32.14 -19.44
C ARG A 671 -17.74 33.01 -18.20
N VAL A 672 -17.52 34.30 -18.39
CA VAL A 672 -17.53 35.30 -17.32
C VAL A 672 -18.97 35.71 -17.03
N GLU A 673 -19.34 35.78 -15.76
CA GLU A 673 -20.69 36.18 -15.37
C GLU A 673 -20.77 37.70 -15.19
N ARG A 674 -21.66 38.34 -15.94
CA ARG A 674 -21.97 39.76 -15.76
C ARG A 674 -22.59 39.93 -14.37
N THR A 675 -21.88 40.64 -13.49
CA THR A 675 -22.27 40.81 -12.09
C THR A 675 -22.40 42.30 -11.78
N PRO A 676 -23.63 42.86 -11.75
CA PRO A 676 -23.85 44.28 -11.46
C PRO A 676 -23.17 44.73 -10.15
N GLY A 677 -22.65 45.95 -10.15
CA GLY A 677 -21.95 46.52 -8.99
C GLY A 677 -20.56 45.91 -8.72
N ARG A 678 -19.95 45.24 -9.70
CA ARG A 678 -18.57 44.72 -9.65
C ARG A 678 -17.71 45.39 -10.71
N PHE A 679 -16.42 45.47 -10.45
CA PHE A 679 -15.41 46.04 -11.36
C PHE A 679 -15.51 45.46 -12.77
N ILE A 680 -15.74 44.15 -12.89
CA ILE A 680 -15.81 43.47 -14.19
C ILE A 680 -16.92 44.01 -15.11
N SER A 681 -18.03 44.49 -14.54
CA SER A 681 -19.14 45.06 -15.30
C SER A 681 -18.96 46.54 -15.63
N ALA A 682 -18.05 47.22 -14.94
CA ALA A 682 -17.57 48.56 -15.31
C ALA A 682 -16.42 48.48 -16.33
N PHE A 683 -15.59 47.43 -16.24
CA PHE A 683 -14.45 47.20 -17.12
C PHE A 683 -14.84 46.93 -18.57
N SER A 684 -15.90 46.14 -18.79
CA SER A 684 -16.46 45.93 -20.12
C SER A 684 -17.98 45.86 -20.05
N THR A 685 -18.64 46.56 -20.97
CA THR A 685 -20.08 46.51 -21.18
C THR A 685 -20.48 45.63 -22.36
N ALA A 686 -19.53 45.23 -23.20
CA ALA A 686 -19.76 44.49 -24.44
C ALA A 686 -20.27 43.06 -24.15
N ASP A 687 -21.31 42.62 -24.88
CA ASP A 687 -21.95 41.33 -24.64
C ASP A 687 -21.07 40.14 -25.01
N ASP A 688 -20.21 40.31 -26.01
CA ASP A 688 -19.24 39.32 -26.46
C ASP A 688 -18.19 38.98 -25.38
N PHE A 689 -17.82 39.94 -24.52
CA PHE A 689 -16.94 39.74 -23.37
C PHE A 689 -17.49 38.74 -22.35
N PHE A 690 -18.82 38.75 -22.12
CA PHE A 690 -19.50 37.85 -21.18
C PHE A 690 -20.02 36.57 -21.84
N SER A 691 -19.90 36.45 -23.15
CA SER A 691 -20.25 35.24 -23.89
C SER A 691 -19.31 34.07 -23.54
N ALA A 692 -19.74 32.84 -23.83
CA ALA A 692 -18.89 31.68 -23.61
C ALA A 692 -17.78 31.64 -24.67
N LYS A 693 -16.54 31.74 -24.20
CA LYS A 693 -15.32 31.69 -25.01
C LYS A 693 -14.78 30.27 -25.04
N HIS A 694 -14.50 29.76 -26.24
CA HIS A 694 -14.03 28.39 -26.47
C HIS A 694 -12.64 28.40 -27.10
N TYR A 695 -11.77 27.51 -26.63
CA TYR A 695 -10.39 27.39 -27.05
C TYR A 695 -10.05 25.93 -27.34
N GLY A 696 -9.28 25.70 -28.40
CA GLY A 696 -8.72 24.40 -28.73
C GLY A 696 -7.27 24.53 -29.18
N GLY A 697 -6.39 23.63 -28.75
CA GLY A 697 -4.98 23.73 -29.10
C GLY A 697 -4.11 22.62 -28.55
N LEU A 698 -2.83 22.92 -28.38
CA LEU A 698 -1.81 22.00 -27.89
C LEU A 698 -1.14 22.55 -26.63
N LYS A 699 -0.79 21.62 -25.74
CA LYS A 699 0.05 21.87 -24.58
C LYS A 699 1.26 20.95 -24.66
N ALA A 700 2.44 21.49 -24.36
CA ALA A 700 3.67 20.72 -24.16
C ALA A 700 4.33 21.15 -22.85
N GLY A 701 5.05 20.26 -22.19
CA GLY A 701 5.77 20.60 -20.98
C GLY A 701 6.88 19.64 -20.63
N TYR A 702 7.73 20.10 -19.72
CA TYR A 702 8.89 19.39 -19.18
C TYR A 702 8.94 19.58 -17.67
N THR A 703 9.25 18.51 -16.95
CA THR A 703 9.52 18.54 -15.52
C THR A 703 10.84 17.83 -15.22
N LEU A 704 11.70 18.47 -14.44
CA LEU A 704 12.83 17.87 -13.73
C LEU A 704 12.54 17.95 -12.22
N ASP A 705 12.41 16.81 -11.55
CA ASP A 705 12.20 16.74 -10.09
C ASP A 705 13.26 15.85 -9.46
N THR A 706 14.21 16.48 -8.76
CA THR A 706 15.28 15.81 -7.98
C THR A 706 15.11 16.01 -6.48
N ARG A 707 13.94 16.48 -6.03
CA ARG A 707 13.67 16.70 -4.62
C ARG A 707 13.70 15.39 -3.85
N ASP A 708 14.21 15.44 -2.63
CA ASP A 708 14.21 14.31 -1.70
C ASP A 708 12.80 13.96 -1.19
N ASN A 709 11.89 14.92 -1.19
CA ASN A 709 10.48 14.76 -0.81
C ASN A 709 9.60 15.74 -1.61
N ASP A 710 8.45 15.27 -2.10
CA ASP A 710 7.57 16.03 -3.00
C ASP A 710 6.69 17.09 -2.31
N TRP A 711 6.50 17.03 -0.99
CA TRP A 711 5.67 17.97 -0.22
C TRP A 711 6.40 18.65 0.95
N HIS A 712 7.53 18.10 1.41
CA HIS A 712 8.42 18.68 2.42
C HIS A 712 9.90 18.50 2.01
N ALA A 713 10.29 19.13 0.91
CA ALA A 713 11.64 19.05 0.37
C ALA A 713 12.68 19.73 1.27
N HIS A 714 13.78 19.04 1.54
CA HIS A 714 14.96 19.58 2.24
C HIS A 714 16.12 19.82 1.28
N ASN A 715 16.21 19.04 0.20
CA ASN A 715 17.27 19.13 -0.79
C ASN A 715 16.74 18.82 -2.20
N GLY A 716 17.36 19.41 -3.22
CA GLY A 716 17.11 19.10 -4.63
C GLY A 716 16.46 20.26 -5.40
N LEU A 717 16.02 19.96 -6.62
CA LEU A 717 15.53 20.94 -7.58
C LEU A 717 14.20 20.44 -8.18
N LEU A 718 13.24 21.35 -8.32
CA LEU A 718 12.06 21.17 -9.15
C LEU A 718 12.07 22.24 -10.24
N TRP A 719 12.15 21.84 -11.49
CA TRP A 719 11.92 22.71 -12.64
C TRP A 719 10.71 22.20 -13.41
N HIS A 720 9.72 23.05 -13.59
CA HIS A 720 8.54 22.75 -14.38
C HIS A 720 8.33 23.86 -15.42
N THR A 721 8.19 23.49 -16.69
CA THR A 721 7.92 24.43 -17.78
C THR A 721 6.82 23.90 -18.69
N GLU A 722 5.88 24.75 -19.05
CA GLU A 722 4.75 24.44 -19.90
C GLU A 722 4.58 25.50 -20.99
N TYR A 723 4.47 25.06 -22.23
CA TYR A 723 4.00 25.87 -23.35
C TYR A 723 2.55 25.50 -23.70
N THR A 724 1.69 26.50 -23.86
CA THR A 724 0.30 26.33 -24.28
C THR A 724 0.00 27.24 -25.47
N GLY A 725 -0.38 26.63 -26.59
CA GLY A 725 -0.85 27.34 -27.78
C GLY A 725 -2.29 26.94 -28.10
N MET A 726 -3.22 27.89 -28.05
CA MET A 726 -4.65 27.64 -28.32
C MET A 726 -5.22 28.65 -29.30
N ARG A 727 -6.09 28.18 -30.18
CA ARG A 727 -6.90 29.05 -31.03
C ARG A 727 -8.26 29.30 -30.44
N GLY A 728 -8.75 30.52 -30.62
CA GLY A 728 -10.13 30.87 -30.36
C GLY A 728 -11.07 30.14 -31.32
N LEU A 729 -12.10 29.46 -30.80
CA LEU A 729 -13.11 28.75 -31.60
C LEU A 729 -14.40 29.57 -31.79
N THR A 730 -14.41 30.81 -31.29
CA THR A 730 -15.53 31.74 -31.38
C THR A 730 -15.06 33.09 -31.94
N ASN A 731 -15.95 33.87 -32.55
CA ASN A 731 -15.56 35.15 -33.18
C ASN A 731 -15.05 36.21 -32.17
N ALA A 732 -15.29 36.04 -30.88
CA ALA A 732 -14.91 36.95 -29.79
C ALA A 732 -13.74 36.44 -28.94
N THR A 733 -12.91 35.54 -29.47
CA THR A 733 -11.76 34.96 -28.76
C THR A 733 -10.44 35.29 -29.41
N HIS A 734 -9.49 35.76 -28.61
CA HIS A 734 -8.09 35.89 -29.02
C HIS A 734 -7.36 34.54 -29.00
N ASP A 735 -6.44 34.35 -29.95
CA ASP A 735 -5.52 33.21 -29.93
C ASP A 735 -4.49 33.39 -28.80
N VAL A 736 -4.19 32.31 -28.10
CA VAL A 736 -3.38 32.31 -26.89
C VAL A 736 -2.08 31.57 -27.16
N SER A 737 -0.96 32.21 -26.83
CA SER A 737 0.36 31.58 -26.87
C SER A 737 1.10 31.95 -25.58
N GLN A 738 1.37 30.95 -24.75
CA GLN A 738 1.88 31.14 -23.39
C GLN A 738 3.01 30.19 -23.05
N LEU A 739 4.04 30.71 -22.38
CA LEU A 739 5.07 29.93 -21.73
C LEU A 739 5.07 30.22 -20.23
N ALA A 740 4.83 29.21 -19.41
CA ALA A 740 4.99 29.27 -17.97
C ALA A 740 6.21 28.44 -17.57
N SER A 741 7.09 28.98 -16.74
CA SER A 741 8.26 28.25 -16.23
C SER A 741 8.52 28.61 -14.78
N GLU A 742 8.74 27.61 -13.94
CA GLU A 742 9.10 27.77 -12.54
C GLU A 742 10.25 26.84 -12.15
N ILE A 743 11.19 27.36 -11.37
CA ILE A 743 12.35 26.62 -10.85
C ILE A 743 12.40 26.86 -9.35
N ALA A 744 12.38 25.79 -8.56
CA ALA A 744 12.47 25.80 -7.11
C ALA A 744 13.64 24.92 -6.64
N GLY A 745 14.56 25.51 -5.87
CA GLY A 745 15.69 24.81 -5.26
C GLY A 745 15.56 24.76 -3.74
N TYR A 746 15.99 23.65 -3.15
CA TYR A 746 16.00 23.39 -1.72
C TYR A 746 17.40 22.97 -1.30
N TRP A 747 17.87 23.53 -0.19
CA TRP A 747 19.16 23.18 0.36
C TRP A 747 19.13 23.24 1.88
N THR A 748 19.49 22.11 2.49
CA THR A 748 19.68 22.00 3.94
C THR A 748 21.16 21.77 4.21
N PRO A 749 21.89 22.78 4.73
CA PRO A 749 23.32 22.65 4.97
C PRO A 749 23.60 21.55 6.00
N ALA A 750 24.61 20.72 5.74
CA ALA A 750 25.01 19.66 6.68
C ALA A 750 25.41 20.21 8.06
N ALA A 751 25.94 21.44 8.11
CA ALA A 751 26.29 22.13 9.35
C ALA A 751 25.06 22.54 10.20
N THR A 752 23.88 22.67 9.57
CA THR A 752 22.63 23.09 10.21
C THR A 752 21.46 22.25 9.68
N PRO A 753 21.37 20.95 10.03
CA PRO A 753 20.40 20.01 9.44
C PRO A 753 18.93 20.34 9.75
N GLY A 754 18.67 21.28 10.66
CA GLY A 754 17.34 21.80 10.97
C GLY A 754 16.94 23.05 10.20
N ILE A 755 17.79 23.59 9.32
CA ILE A 755 17.52 24.82 8.55
C ILE A 755 17.56 24.51 7.06
N THR A 756 16.43 24.67 6.38
CA THR A 756 16.33 24.57 4.93
C THR A 756 16.17 25.96 4.33
N LEU A 757 17.05 26.28 3.37
CA LEU A 757 16.90 27.43 2.49
C LEU A 757 16.16 26.97 1.24
N ALA A 758 15.09 27.66 0.88
CA ALA A 758 14.32 27.37 -0.33
C ALA A 758 14.18 28.63 -1.17
N GLY A 759 14.38 28.50 -2.47
CA GLY A 759 14.24 29.60 -3.42
C GLY A 759 13.45 29.16 -4.64
N ARG A 760 12.51 29.98 -5.10
CA ARG A 760 11.78 29.77 -6.35
C ARG A 760 11.82 31.00 -7.23
N VAL A 761 12.00 30.81 -8.51
CA VAL A 761 11.81 31.84 -9.54
C VAL A 761 10.79 31.31 -10.54
N GLY A 762 9.83 32.15 -10.93
CA GLY A 762 8.86 31.76 -11.94
C GLY A 762 8.41 32.90 -12.82
N THR A 763 7.99 32.55 -14.03
CA THR A 763 7.55 33.47 -15.07
C THR A 763 6.32 32.94 -15.79
N LEU A 764 5.51 33.86 -16.31
CA LEU A 764 4.51 33.58 -17.32
C LEU A 764 4.70 34.62 -18.42
N LEU A 765 4.94 34.15 -19.64
CA LEU A 765 5.08 34.97 -20.83
C LEU A 765 3.89 34.75 -21.75
N ASN A 766 3.23 35.82 -22.17
CA ASN A 766 2.26 35.82 -23.26
C ASN A 766 2.96 36.32 -24.54
N PHE A 767 2.77 35.63 -25.66
CA PHE A 767 3.36 36.03 -26.95
C PHE A 767 2.34 36.64 -27.92
N ASN A 768 1.04 36.52 -27.60
CA ASN A 768 -0.08 37.02 -28.38
C ASN A 768 -1.05 37.77 -27.45
N LYS A 769 -2.10 38.36 -28.04
CA LYS A 769 -3.25 38.88 -27.27
C LYS A 769 -3.84 37.81 -26.34
N TYR A 770 -4.30 38.22 -25.18
CA TYR A 770 -4.79 37.33 -24.14
C TYR A 770 -6.02 37.94 -23.45
N GLU A 771 -6.82 37.09 -22.81
CA GLU A 771 -7.92 37.54 -21.97
C GLU A 771 -7.47 37.75 -20.53
N PHE A 772 -8.19 38.55 -19.72
CA PHE A 772 -7.77 38.84 -18.34
C PHE A 772 -7.62 37.58 -17.46
N TYR A 773 -8.37 36.51 -17.74
CA TYR A 773 -8.24 35.23 -17.02
C TYR A 773 -7.03 34.39 -17.50
N GLN A 774 -6.42 34.75 -18.62
CA GLN A 774 -5.16 34.22 -19.14
C GLN A 774 -3.96 35.09 -18.77
N ALA A 775 -4.18 36.30 -18.24
CA ALA A 775 -3.12 37.21 -17.83
C ALA A 775 -2.12 36.58 -16.84
N ALA A 776 -0.86 36.95 -16.99
CA ALA A 776 0.17 36.72 -15.99
C ALA A 776 -0.22 37.48 -14.71
N THR A 777 -0.25 36.79 -13.56
CA THR A 777 -0.74 37.41 -12.32
C THR A 777 0.17 37.23 -11.14
N LEU A 778 0.18 38.22 -10.26
CA LEU A 778 0.84 38.17 -8.95
C LEU A 778 -0.17 38.34 -7.82
N GLY A 779 0.05 37.61 -6.73
CA GLY A 779 -0.64 37.82 -5.46
C GLY A 779 -1.22 36.56 -4.82
N GLY A 780 -1.46 36.63 -3.50
CA GLY A 780 -2.17 35.61 -2.73
C GLY A 780 -1.32 34.38 -2.41
N LEU A 781 -1.84 33.21 -2.78
CA LEU A 781 -1.32 31.90 -2.34
C LEU A 781 -0.39 31.22 -3.36
N SER A 782 -0.17 31.84 -4.51
CA SER A 782 0.58 31.26 -5.63
C SER A 782 2.03 31.74 -5.70
N ASN A 783 2.29 33.04 -5.63
CA ASN A 783 3.61 33.59 -5.96
C ASN A 783 4.01 34.89 -5.23
N LEU A 784 3.09 35.66 -4.66
CA LEU A 784 3.40 36.91 -3.98
C LEU A 784 2.51 37.06 -2.73
N ARG A 785 3.02 36.63 -1.58
CA ARG A 785 2.29 36.69 -0.31
C ARG A 785 2.16 38.14 0.18
N GLY A 786 1.19 38.37 1.07
CA GLY A 786 0.91 39.70 1.63
C GLY A 786 -0.01 40.55 0.76
N TYR A 787 -0.23 40.17 -0.49
CA TYR A 787 -1.23 40.75 -1.39
C TYR A 787 -2.42 39.81 -1.57
N ARG A 788 -3.55 40.36 -2.03
CA ARG A 788 -4.75 39.57 -2.38
C ARG A 788 -4.47 38.62 -3.54
N ARG A 789 -5.25 37.54 -3.65
CA ARG A 789 -5.15 36.63 -4.80
C ARG A 789 -5.32 37.43 -6.09
N THR A 790 -4.43 37.20 -7.07
CA THR A 790 -4.48 37.79 -8.41
C THR A 790 -4.61 39.31 -8.39
N ARG A 791 -3.80 39.95 -7.53
CA ARG A 791 -3.82 41.39 -7.27
C ARG A 791 -3.34 42.23 -8.44
N PHE A 792 -2.29 41.77 -9.10
CA PHE A 792 -1.72 42.41 -10.29
C PHE A 792 -1.89 41.48 -11.48
N ALA A 793 -2.26 42.04 -12.63
CA ALA A 793 -2.48 41.30 -13.86
C ALA A 793 -1.80 42.02 -15.02
N GLY A 794 -1.01 41.28 -15.79
CA GLY A 794 -0.38 41.81 -16.98
C GLY A 794 -0.15 40.73 -18.04
N GLU A 795 0.56 41.10 -19.08
CA GLU A 795 0.97 40.24 -20.18
C GLU A 795 2.04 39.27 -19.71
N ASN A 796 3.09 39.80 -19.09
CA ASN A 796 4.22 39.03 -18.63
C ASN A 796 4.37 39.19 -17.12
N SER A 797 4.91 38.17 -16.44
CA SER A 797 5.24 38.29 -15.01
C SER A 797 6.54 37.58 -14.68
N LEU A 798 7.22 38.07 -13.66
CA LEU A 798 8.40 37.46 -13.08
C LEU A 798 8.30 37.62 -11.59
N TYR A 799 8.55 36.53 -10.86
CA TYR A 799 8.56 36.54 -9.42
C TYR A 799 9.70 35.69 -8.87
N ASN A 800 10.09 36.04 -7.65
CA ASN A 800 11.01 35.30 -6.82
C ASN A 800 10.41 35.10 -5.44
N ASN A 801 10.58 33.92 -4.87
CA ASN A 801 10.23 33.60 -3.50
C ASN A 801 11.45 33.04 -2.80
N LEU A 802 11.76 33.56 -1.62
CA LEU A 802 12.79 33.03 -0.74
C LEU A 802 12.13 32.62 0.58
N GLU A 803 12.48 31.44 1.06
CA GLU A 803 12.07 30.95 2.37
C GLU A 803 13.26 30.45 3.17
N VAL A 804 13.24 30.73 4.47
CA VAL A 804 14.06 30.06 5.47
C VAL A 804 13.10 29.24 6.33
N ARG A 805 13.28 27.93 6.34
CA ARG A 805 12.46 26.99 7.10
C ARG A 805 13.35 26.42 8.21
N GLY A 806 13.00 26.66 9.46
CA GLY A 806 13.74 26.13 10.60
C GLY A 806 12.89 25.18 11.42
N ARG A 807 13.45 24.04 11.80
CA ARG A 807 12.85 23.07 12.73
C ARG A 807 13.26 23.41 14.16
N PHE A 808 12.27 23.58 15.05
CA PHE A 808 12.51 23.70 16.48
C PHE A 808 12.74 22.34 17.14
N GLY A 809 12.01 21.32 16.68
CA GLY A 809 12.12 19.98 17.21
C GLY A 809 10.89 19.13 16.90
N THR A 810 10.72 18.09 17.69
CA THR A 810 9.54 17.23 17.68
C THR A 810 8.86 17.36 19.03
N PHE A 811 7.55 17.56 19.04
CA PHE A 811 6.77 17.37 20.27
C PHE A 811 5.90 16.13 20.13
N ASN A 812 5.84 15.37 21.23
CA ASN A 812 4.98 14.21 21.34
C ASN A 812 3.77 14.62 22.16
N THR A 813 2.60 14.63 21.54
CA THR A 813 1.33 14.73 22.28
C THR A 813 0.80 13.34 22.55
N PHE A 814 -0.20 13.30 23.42
CA PHE A 814 -1.03 12.10 23.56
C PHE A 814 -1.56 11.65 22.19
N LEU A 815 -2.07 12.54 21.31
CA LEU A 815 -2.74 12.14 20.06
C LEU A 815 -1.79 11.78 18.91
N PHE A 816 -0.65 12.46 18.81
CA PHE A 816 0.29 12.35 17.68
C PHE A 816 1.68 12.89 18.03
N SER A 817 2.70 12.42 17.32
CA SER A 817 3.99 13.10 17.22
C SER A 817 3.96 14.09 16.06
N ALA A 818 4.51 15.29 16.26
CA ALA A 818 4.62 16.29 15.22
C ALA A 818 5.97 16.99 15.27
N ASP A 819 6.61 17.08 14.10
CA ASP A 819 7.71 18.00 13.89
C ASP A 819 7.13 19.41 13.76
N PHE A 820 7.82 20.41 14.31
CA PHE A 820 7.36 21.79 14.26
C PHE A 820 8.52 22.76 14.13
N GLY A 821 8.20 23.92 13.60
CA GLY A 821 9.21 24.89 13.25
C GLY A 821 8.63 26.23 12.86
N PHE A 822 9.51 27.07 12.34
CA PHE A 822 9.17 28.35 11.76
C PHE A 822 9.44 28.38 10.27
N VAL A 823 8.76 29.30 9.59
CA VAL A 823 9.09 29.70 8.23
C VAL A 823 9.18 31.22 8.21
N GLY A 824 10.24 31.76 7.63
CA GLY A 824 10.38 33.16 7.27
C GLY A 824 10.44 33.27 5.75
N PHE A 825 9.87 34.32 5.17
CA PHE A 825 9.87 34.47 3.73
C PHE A 825 9.99 35.91 3.24
N HIS A 826 10.48 36.04 2.02
CA HIS A 826 10.53 37.27 1.25
C HIS A 826 10.21 36.98 -0.22
N ASP A 827 9.18 37.63 -0.73
CA ASP A 827 8.64 37.47 -2.07
C ASP A 827 8.78 38.79 -2.82
N VAL A 828 9.18 38.71 -4.09
CA VAL A 828 9.31 39.85 -5.00
C VAL A 828 8.66 39.50 -6.32
N GLY A 829 7.93 40.42 -6.93
CA GLY A 829 7.43 40.19 -8.28
C GLY A 829 6.99 41.45 -8.98
N ARG A 830 6.92 41.34 -10.31
CA ARG A 830 6.41 42.38 -11.19
C ARG A 830 5.61 41.78 -12.35
N VAL A 831 4.60 42.52 -12.82
CA VAL A 831 3.92 42.27 -14.09
C VAL A 831 4.27 43.37 -15.10
N TRP A 832 4.12 43.08 -16.39
CA TRP A 832 4.31 44.03 -17.49
C TRP A 832 3.11 43.98 -18.42
N THR A 833 2.77 45.11 -19.04
CA THR A 833 1.77 45.22 -20.10
C THR A 833 2.26 46.20 -21.16
N ASP A 834 2.02 45.92 -22.44
CA ASP A 834 2.37 46.82 -23.54
C ASP A 834 1.76 48.23 -23.43
N GLU A 835 0.59 48.34 -22.78
CA GLU A 835 -0.12 49.61 -22.60
C GLU A 835 0.44 50.48 -21.44
N GLU A 836 1.39 49.96 -20.65
CA GLU A 836 1.96 50.67 -19.50
C GLU A 836 3.37 51.20 -19.81
N ASN A 837 3.44 52.47 -20.21
CA ASN A 837 4.71 53.18 -20.35
C ASN A 837 5.25 53.54 -18.96
N HIS A 838 6.32 52.85 -18.51
CA HIS A 838 7.24 53.28 -17.44
C HIS A 838 6.94 52.96 -15.95
N SER A 839 6.31 51.84 -15.58
CA SER A 839 6.37 51.41 -14.15
C SER A 839 7.73 50.78 -13.86
N ASP A 840 8.48 51.24 -12.85
CA ASP A 840 9.71 50.56 -12.34
C ASP A 840 9.46 49.80 -11.03
N LYS A 841 8.18 49.66 -10.65
CA LYS A 841 7.77 49.16 -9.34
C LYS A 841 7.88 47.64 -9.25
N TRP A 842 8.66 47.19 -8.27
CA TRP A 842 8.65 45.80 -7.81
C TRP A 842 7.79 45.68 -6.55
N HIS A 843 6.87 44.72 -6.56
CA HIS A 843 6.02 44.46 -5.41
C HIS A 843 6.71 43.49 -4.47
N THR A 844 6.69 43.79 -3.17
CA THR A 844 7.36 42.99 -2.15
C THR A 844 6.39 42.52 -1.09
N GLY A 845 6.45 41.23 -0.80
CA GLY A 845 5.70 40.57 0.26
C GLY A 845 6.65 39.90 1.22
N TYR A 846 6.46 40.02 2.52
CA TYR A 846 7.35 39.38 3.49
C TYR A 846 6.57 38.97 4.73
N GLY A 847 7.14 38.08 5.52
CA GLY A 847 6.52 37.66 6.76
C GLY A 847 7.11 36.38 7.27
N GLY A 848 6.36 35.76 8.18
CA GLY A 848 6.76 34.52 8.77
C GLY A 848 5.62 33.84 9.50
N GLY A 849 5.90 32.67 10.03
CA GLY A 849 4.90 31.84 10.64
C GLY A 849 5.47 30.58 11.25
N LEU A 850 4.55 29.72 11.65
CA LEU A 850 4.84 28.42 12.24
C LEU A 850 4.32 27.33 11.32
N TRP A 851 5.02 26.22 11.30
CA TRP A 851 4.55 25.00 10.66
C TRP A 851 4.58 23.84 11.65
N MET A 852 3.70 22.88 11.42
CA MET A 852 3.68 21.63 12.14
C MET A 852 3.35 20.47 11.20
N GLU A 853 3.92 19.32 11.49
CA GLU A 853 3.84 18.15 10.65
C GLU A 853 3.37 16.90 11.43
N PRO A 854 2.06 16.77 11.72
CA PRO A 854 1.54 15.57 12.37
C PRO A 854 1.84 14.30 11.57
N PHE A 855 2.27 13.27 12.30
CA PHE A 855 2.55 11.92 11.78
C PHE A 855 3.62 11.87 10.68
N ARG A 856 4.35 12.97 10.43
CA ARG A 856 5.22 13.15 9.26
C ARG A 856 4.52 12.87 7.92
N LYS A 857 3.25 13.26 7.81
CA LYS A 857 2.40 13.00 6.63
C LYS A 857 1.56 14.18 6.18
N VAL A 858 1.29 15.12 7.09
CA VAL A 858 0.46 16.29 6.82
C VAL A 858 1.23 17.51 7.29
N LEU A 859 1.55 18.43 6.38
CA LEU A 859 2.22 19.68 6.73
C LEU A 859 1.19 20.81 6.82
N LEU A 860 1.03 21.39 8.01
CA LEU A 860 0.20 22.56 8.25
C LEU A 860 1.11 23.77 8.42
N VAL A 861 0.86 24.83 7.64
CA VAL A 861 1.64 26.07 7.70
C VAL A 861 0.69 27.24 7.97
N GLY A 862 0.96 27.96 9.05
CA GLY A 862 0.26 29.19 9.42
C GLY A 862 1.21 30.38 9.36
N THR A 863 0.95 31.34 8.46
CA THR A 863 1.80 32.52 8.28
C THR A 863 1.02 33.83 8.43
N TYR A 864 1.73 34.88 8.82
CA TYR A 864 1.24 36.24 8.79
C TYR A 864 2.00 37.03 7.74
N ASN A 865 1.29 37.44 6.70
CA ASN A 865 1.90 37.96 5.48
C ASN A 865 1.70 39.47 5.38
N PHE A 866 2.78 40.22 5.21
CA PHE A 866 2.81 41.67 5.08
C PHE A 866 3.11 42.08 3.64
N SER A 867 2.51 43.19 3.22
CA SER A 867 2.89 43.94 2.03
C SER A 867 2.70 45.43 2.29
N ARG A 868 3.00 46.27 1.29
CA ARG A 868 2.64 47.70 1.34
C ARG A 868 1.13 47.93 1.43
N GLU A 869 0.32 46.98 0.94
CA GLU A 869 -1.14 47.13 0.90
C GLU A 869 -1.81 46.46 2.11
N ASP A 870 -1.52 45.19 2.39
CA ASP A 870 -2.34 44.37 3.28
C ASP A 870 -1.51 43.60 4.34
N ARG A 871 -2.23 43.15 5.37
CA ARG A 871 -1.73 42.23 6.41
C ARG A 871 -2.68 41.03 6.46
N LEU A 872 -2.22 39.87 6.00
CA LEU A 872 -3.06 38.71 5.69
C LEU A 872 -2.57 37.46 6.46
N PRO A 873 -3.33 36.96 7.45
CA PRO A 873 -3.10 35.63 7.98
C PRO A 873 -3.51 34.56 6.98
N VAL A 874 -2.72 33.50 6.85
CA VAL A 874 -2.96 32.36 5.96
C VAL A 874 -2.68 31.06 6.70
N ILE A 875 -3.57 30.07 6.54
CA ILE A 875 -3.35 28.68 6.94
C ILE A 875 -3.47 27.82 5.69
N ARG A 876 -2.48 26.97 5.43
CA ARG A 876 -2.47 26.09 4.25
C ARG A 876 -1.88 24.72 4.58
N LEU A 877 -2.15 23.77 3.69
CA LEU A 877 -1.46 22.49 3.65
C LEU A 877 -0.23 22.63 2.74
N GLY A 878 0.95 22.30 3.26
CA GLY A 878 2.24 22.43 2.57
C GLY A 878 2.81 23.85 2.56
N PHE A 879 4.12 23.96 2.31
CA PHE A 879 4.77 25.24 2.03
C PHE A 879 4.27 25.88 0.71
N LEU A 880 4.72 27.11 0.40
CA LEU A 880 4.30 27.80 -0.82
C LEU A 880 4.66 27.02 -2.08
N PHE A 881 5.88 26.50 -2.12
CA PHE A 881 6.49 25.70 -3.19
C PHE A 881 7.31 24.56 -2.60
#